data_AF-A0A7S0XL90-F1
#
_entry.id   AF-A0A7S0XL90-F1
#
_cell.length_a   1.000
_cell.length_b   1.000
_cell.length_c   1.000
_cell.angle_alpha   90.00
_cell.angle_beta   90.00
_cell.angle_gamma   90.00
#
_symmetry.space_group_name_H-M   'P 1'
#
loop_
_entity.id
_entity.type
_entity.pdbx_description
1 polymer ?
#
loop_
_entity_poly.entity_id
_entity_poly.type
_entity_poly.pdbx_seq_one_letter_code
_entity_poly.pdbx_strand_id
1 'polypeptide(L)'
;ENCTFRTVGGQYNALMLDNSRAAGIYIVRSTKAVFINNEISGFDPYGVMYFYEVLDVEMINNTISVDHTSGFAFDVPADQAFIFPGFSPVTFLGGVATKLIDNVFESSTVDASLHWLLYLGGSGLHGLSGNRFTNAAIKAIGSNVTSSFRPGLVDCRDISVNQCSYGIYGDMNADLQDLVQHIAVTEEIDSIIDVQGSNVALDHVQITVSSAVAALSNDPVTLKAVNSTVLLVDSAVAVGSDISFYADECAIVYNELLRDTDDGDKISKLQFECEDEVENSALGKALESESLQFVDTLSPVSIEVQSVSSAYYPGQLLKIDYTVTDELGNLIDYQASEELVIRLEGDAFLTELTVEPNGECPQCAHGVLINLLQINKHIGDTFTLHASILDNVLLSANTEIVLNITGCPVGYGPDENNASCIHCNNGYYNLWAVSVDECRPCEPDRNSGVDCADGDIMVVRDHWMGFHPGDNETIISALCPSQHCCQDTDGCKYNDAVNHVEGVLCALNRDPATRLCGACLDGYSEAMNSPKCVKCDGNHFEFLLLPIFSCVILTLLVFFCSVDPNNRKSKQATDDNREQNQVSAPKHAPKNMCTAIFTHGYFQFMIRTMVMKNIFYYQQAVAQMLATSTYPVLFTDLSAQFELSVTTTVFDADEAALWCFVDGLGAKGKILVDLLVPALVFTMVTVVFVVSRFVLKRELGFCCSKNKTINFSKAYITTFLILIGKVLDVLFKLMSCQHIGDAYAHYYFGDETCYEASWWLAFISMVIIIAVFSLVFVRLKRMDEVTRQSRSNTLNRFVSRYKPEYWYWEYMLFLRRIVIALFAVSVQNITAKFFFAGILLLFTFVQYKVNPFKVQESNEMESILLCFLVFIQVTRVSPMFNDTAVNVVVSCLIIAPFLLLIYYVRHIYTTKVIGGNIATDSKPALSTVSSAASIGADFSDGDGGPTRLTRVTSDSGRNVDMGMPTASETGGNAPTTTADVNADEEQP
;
A
#
# COMPACT_ATOMS: atom_id res chain seq x y z
N GLU A 1 -44.15 33.32 35.43
CA GLU A 1 -44.22 33.17 36.89
C GLU A 1 -44.86 31.82 37.19
N ASN A 2 -44.26 31.02 38.08
CA ASN A 2 -44.76 29.67 38.42
C ASN A 2 -44.95 28.79 37.16
N CYS A 3 -44.05 28.93 36.17
CA CYS A 3 -44.09 28.18 34.90
C CYS A 3 -42.97 27.15 34.82
N THR A 4 -43.31 25.93 34.41
CA THR A 4 -42.33 24.88 34.08
C THR A 4 -42.17 24.80 32.56
N PHE A 5 -40.98 25.15 32.06
CA PHE A 5 -40.54 24.99 30.68
C PHE A 5 -39.59 23.79 30.60
N ARG A 6 -39.84 22.87 29.65
CA ARG A 6 -39.03 21.66 29.46
C ARG A 6 -38.70 21.45 27.99
N THR A 7 -37.61 20.76 27.70
CA THR A 7 -37.09 20.55 26.33
C THR A 7 -36.91 21.86 25.55
N VAL A 8 -36.51 22.92 26.26
CA VAL A 8 -36.27 24.26 25.69
C VAL A 8 -35.06 24.20 24.75
N GLY A 9 -35.28 24.41 23.45
CA GLY A 9 -34.31 24.16 22.37
C GLY A 9 -34.66 22.97 21.44
N GLY A 10 -35.60 22.11 21.85
CA GLY A 10 -35.89 20.86 21.13
C GLY A 10 -36.55 21.03 19.74
N GLN A 11 -35.99 20.34 18.74
CA GLN A 11 -36.61 19.98 17.44
C GLN A 11 -36.71 21.05 16.32
N TYR A 12 -35.85 22.08 16.27
CA TYR A 12 -35.80 22.99 15.11
C TYR A 12 -34.92 22.48 13.95
N ASN A 13 -35.46 21.54 13.16
CA ASN A 13 -34.79 20.91 12.02
C ASN A 13 -34.81 21.80 10.74
N ALA A 14 -34.30 23.04 10.85
CA ALA A 14 -34.36 24.06 9.80
C ALA A 14 -32.95 24.57 9.43
N LEU A 15 -32.56 24.36 8.17
CA LEU A 15 -31.30 24.85 7.62
C LEU A 15 -31.24 26.39 7.59
N MET A 16 -30.18 26.96 8.18
CA MET A 16 -29.64 28.29 7.90
C MET A 16 -30.64 29.47 8.02
N LEU A 17 -30.97 29.85 9.26
CA LEU A 17 -31.56 31.15 9.62
C LEU A 17 -30.74 31.78 10.76
N ASP A 18 -30.75 33.13 10.86
CA ASP A 18 -29.98 33.94 11.84
C ASP A 18 -29.74 33.21 13.17
N ASN A 19 -28.47 32.92 13.46
CA ASN A 19 -28.04 32.02 14.55
C ASN A 19 -28.69 32.35 15.92
N SER A 20 -28.85 33.63 16.27
CA SER A 20 -29.46 34.05 17.55
C SER A 20 -30.95 33.73 17.70
N ARG A 21 -31.63 33.23 16.66
CA ARG A 21 -33.07 32.88 16.69
C ARG A 21 -33.36 31.44 17.12
N ALA A 22 -32.33 30.62 17.35
CA ALA A 22 -32.49 29.24 17.81
C ALA A 22 -32.79 29.14 19.32
N ALA A 23 -32.22 30.05 20.11
CA ALA A 23 -32.33 30.08 21.57
C ALA A 23 -33.78 29.90 22.06
N GLY A 24 -33.99 28.92 22.96
CA GLY A 24 -35.32 28.39 23.23
C GLY A 24 -36.30 29.38 23.90
N ILE A 25 -35.79 30.38 24.62
CA ILE A 25 -36.53 31.58 25.05
C ILE A 25 -35.77 32.83 24.55
N TYR A 26 -35.99 33.19 23.28
CA TYR A 26 -35.43 34.40 22.68
C TYR A 26 -36.35 35.62 22.86
N ILE A 27 -35.89 36.63 23.60
CA ILE A 27 -36.59 37.91 23.82
C ILE A 27 -35.86 39.04 23.11
N VAL A 28 -36.50 39.56 22.06
CA VAL A 28 -36.06 40.72 21.30
C VAL A 28 -36.85 41.96 21.74
N ARG A 29 -36.15 43.01 22.20
CA ARG A 29 -36.67 44.36 22.46
C ARG A 29 -37.87 44.41 23.43
N SER A 30 -37.58 44.41 24.73
CA SER A 30 -38.55 44.77 25.77
C SER A 30 -38.04 45.88 26.67
N THR A 31 -38.95 46.70 27.23
CA THR A 31 -38.61 47.66 28.28
C THR A 31 -38.40 47.01 29.63
N LYS A 32 -39.00 45.84 29.88
CA LYS A 32 -38.77 44.99 31.07
C LYS A 32 -39.15 43.54 30.77
N ALA A 33 -38.41 42.57 31.29
CA ALA A 33 -38.80 41.17 31.37
C ALA A 33 -38.69 40.69 32.82
N VAL A 34 -39.63 39.86 33.28
CA VAL A 34 -39.69 39.42 34.68
C VAL A 34 -40.00 37.94 34.76
N PHE A 35 -39.06 37.18 35.33
CA PHE A 35 -39.15 35.74 35.56
C PHE A 35 -39.12 35.48 37.07
N ILE A 36 -40.25 35.11 37.66
CA ILE A 36 -40.36 34.75 39.08
C ILE A 36 -40.76 33.27 39.20
N ASN A 37 -40.12 32.46 40.05
CA ASN A 37 -40.54 31.07 40.35
C ASN A 37 -40.70 30.15 39.11
N ASN A 38 -39.82 30.20 38.10
CA ASN A 38 -39.95 29.33 36.91
C ASN A 38 -38.91 28.21 36.93
N GLU A 39 -39.33 27.00 36.53
CA GLU A 39 -38.47 25.84 36.28
C GLU A 39 -38.18 25.80 34.78
N ILE A 40 -36.91 25.74 34.36
CA ILE A 40 -36.50 25.81 32.96
C ILE A 40 -35.46 24.70 32.71
N SER A 41 -35.78 23.74 31.85
CA SER A 41 -34.86 22.66 31.47
C SER A 41 -34.80 22.45 29.96
N GLY A 42 -33.58 22.23 29.45
CA GLY A 42 -33.32 21.95 28.04
C GLY A 42 -31.88 22.28 27.66
N PHE A 43 -31.58 22.14 26.37
CA PHE A 43 -30.33 22.57 25.78
C PHE A 43 -30.60 23.13 24.37
N ASP A 44 -30.05 24.31 24.10
CA ASP A 44 -29.84 24.84 22.76
C ASP A 44 -28.41 25.40 22.73
N PRO A 45 -27.60 25.18 21.67
CA PRO A 45 -26.25 25.74 21.60
C PRO A 45 -26.23 27.27 21.73
N TYR A 46 -27.27 27.98 21.27
CA TYR A 46 -27.36 29.44 21.38
C TYR A 46 -28.00 29.92 22.70
N GLY A 47 -28.19 29.02 23.67
CA GLY A 47 -28.68 29.32 25.01
C GLY A 47 -30.14 28.96 25.23
N VAL A 48 -30.44 28.51 26.45
CA VAL A 48 -31.81 28.21 26.92
C VAL A 48 -32.64 29.51 26.98
N MET A 49 -32.01 30.63 27.33
CA MET A 49 -32.60 31.97 27.33
C MET A 49 -31.64 32.98 26.69
N TYR A 50 -32.17 33.87 25.85
CA TYR A 50 -31.37 34.88 25.16
C TYR A 50 -32.12 36.22 25.11
N PHE A 51 -31.49 37.28 25.63
CA PHE A 51 -32.05 38.62 25.75
C PHE A 51 -31.32 39.60 24.84
N TYR A 52 -32.01 40.14 23.83
CA TYR A 52 -31.46 41.06 22.84
C TYR A 52 -32.14 42.43 22.88
N GLU A 53 -31.36 43.49 23.14
CA GLU A 53 -31.84 44.88 23.27
C GLU A 53 -33.01 45.03 24.27
N VAL A 54 -32.98 44.28 25.37
CA VAL A 54 -33.91 44.44 26.51
C VAL A 54 -33.33 45.48 27.48
N LEU A 55 -34.15 46.36 28.05
CA LEU A 55 -33.63 47.41 28.95
C LEU A 55 -33.45 46.95 30.40
N ASP A 56 -34.28 46.02 30.87
CA ASP A 56 -34.41 45.61 32.27
C ASP A 56 -34.86 44.14 32.33
N VAL A 57 -34.11 43.27 33.01
CA VAL A 57 -34.48 41.85 33.22
C VAL A 57 -34.37 41.48 34.69
N GLU A 58 -35.49 41.12 35.30
CA GLU A 58 -35.55 40.55 36.65
C GLU A 58 -35.73 39.04 36.59
N MET A 59 -34.88 38.30 37.31
CA MET A 59 -35.00 36.85 37.50
C MET A 59 -34.94 36.57 39.00
N ILE A 60 -36.03 36.04 39.57
CA ILE A 60 -36.20 35.82 41.01
C ILE A 60 -36.61 34.36 41.26
N ASN A 61 -35.83 33.60 42.02
CA ASN A 61 -36.16 32.23 42.44
C ASN A 61 -36.54 31.30 41.26
N ASN A 62 -35.81 31.36 40.15
CA ASN A 62 -35.96 30.42 39.03
C ASN A 62 -34.97 29.26 39.16
N THR A 63 -35.35 28.06 38.71
CA THR A 63 -34.45 26.92 38.57
C THR A 63 -34.17 26.70 37.08
N ILE A 64 -32.89 26.63 36.69
CA ILE A 64 -32.42 26.50 35.31
C ILE A 64 -31.44 25.32 35.26
N SER A 65 -31.62 24.41 34.29
CA SER A 65 -30.87 23.15 34.21
C SER A 65 -30.67 22.65 32.78
N VAL A 66 -29.56 21.93 32.54
CA VAL A 66 -29.07 21.57 31.20
C VAL A 66 -28.87 20.04 31.08
N ASP A 67 -29.91 19.39 30.57
CA ASP A 67 -30.04 17.93 30.47
C ASP A 67 -29.73 17.42 29.05
N HIS A 68 -28.56 16.82 28.86
CA HIS A 68 -28.14 16.19 27.61
C HIS A 68 -29.08 15.06 27.14
N THR A 69 -29.78 14.39 28.07
CA THR A 69 -30.68 13.27 27.74
C THR A 69 -31.97 13.74 27.05
N SER A 70 -32.26 15.04 27.10
CA SER A 70 -33.43 15.64 26.45
C SER A 70 -33.37 15.63 24.90
N GLY A 71 -32.20 15.33 24.33
CA GLY A 71 -32.00 15.04 22.90
C GLY A 71 -31.53 16.25 22.10
N PHE A 72 -30.26 16.23 21.69
CA PHE A 72 -29.63 17.26 20.87
C PHE A 72 -30.37 17.49 19.55
N ALA A 73 -30.48 18.75 19.14
CA ALA A 73 -30.74 19.07 17.74
C ALA A 73 -29.55 18.62 16.87
N PHE A 74 -29.84 18.17 15.65
CA PHE A 74 -28.88 17.82 14.58
C PHE A 74 -28.05 16.52 14.74
N ASP A 75 -28.33 15.65 15.73
CA ASP A 75 -27.55 14.42 16.00
C ASP A 75 -26.04 14.67 16.23
N VAL A 76 -25.64 15.91 16.50
CA VAL A 76 -24.27 16.29 16.87
C VAL A 76 -24.05 15.81 18.31
N PRO A 77 -23.06 14.93 18.57
CA PRO A 77 -22.76 14.51 19.94
C PRO A 77 -22.15 15.69 20.71
N ALA A 78 -22.34 15.71 22.03
CA ALA A 78 -22.09 16.90 22.86
C ALA A 78 -20.70 17.51 22.64
N ASP A 79 -19.67 16.65 22.63
CA ASP A 79 -18.25 16.95 22.38
C ASP A 79 -17.98 17.76 21.09
N GLN A 80 -18.85 17.67 20.09
CA GLN A 80 -18.69 18.36 18.80
C GLN A 80 -19.43 19.71 18.72
N ALA A 81 -20.25 20.07 19.71
CA ALA A 81 -20.98 21.33 19.73
C ALA A 81 -20.11 22.54 20.17
N PHE A 82 -19.00 22.29 20.88
CA PHE A 82 -18.22 23.31 21.61
C PHE A 82 -17.24 24.15 20.79
N ILE A 83 -17.25 24.04 19.45
CA ILE A 83 -16.28 24.71 18.57
C ILE A 83 -16.49 26.25 18.52
N PHE A 84 -17.53 26.78 19.18
CA PHE A 84 -17.83 28.21 19.24
C PHE A 84 -17.63 28.78 20.66
N PRO A 85 -16.53 29.50 20.94
CA PRO A 85 -16.38 30.21 22.21
C PRO A 85 -17.41 31.33 22.32
N GLY A 86 -18.16 31.36 23.42
CA GLY A 86 -19.22 32.36 23.67
C GLY A 86 -20.65 31.81 23.68
N PHE A 87 -20.86 30.53 24.02
CA PHE A 87 -22.17 29.98 24.37
C PHE A 87 -22.42 29.98 25.88
N SER A 88 -23.68 30.06 26.27
CA SER A 88 -24.12 30.05 27.68
C SER A 88 -25.63 29.80 27.78
N PRO A 89 -26.11 29.07 28.82
CA PRO A 89 -27.53 28.84 29.06
C PRO A 89 -28.38 30.11 29.16
N VAL A 90 -27.83 31.22 29.67
CA VAL A 90 -28.53 32.53 29.75
C VAL A 90 -27.63 33.65 29.23
N THR A 91 -27.90 34.11 28.01
CA THR A 91 -27.13 35.17 27.34
C THR A 91 -27.87 36.51 27.33
N PHE A 92 -27.18 37.60 27.64
CA PHE A 92 -27.66 38.98 27.57
C PHE A 92 -26.80 39.79 26.58
N LEU A 93 -27.41 40.42 25.57
CA LEU A 93 -26.71 41.19 24.54
C LEU A 93 -27.30 42.61 24.39
N GLY A 94 -26.44 43.61 24.56
CA GLY A 94 -26.71 45.01 24.17
C GLY A 94 -27.25 45.92 25.28
N GLY A 95 -26.52 46.05 26.40
CA GLY A 95 -26.75 47.09 27.42
C GLY A 95 -27.95 46.87 28.34
N VAL A 96 -28.32 45.61 28.57
CA VAL A 96 -29.42 45.20 29.46
C VAL A 96 -29.07 45.50 30.92
N ALA A 97 -29.91 46.19 31.69
CA ALA A 97 -29.78 46.14 33.15
C ALA A 97 -30.41 44.82 33.66
N THR A 98 -29.74 44.07 34.53
CA THR A 98 -30.26 42.77 34.99
C THR A 98 -30.22 42.65 36.51
N LYS A 99 -31.22 41.98 37.10
CA LYS A 99 -31.30 41.72 38.54
C LYS A 99 -31.65 40.25 38.78
N LEU A 100 -30.66 39.45 39.15
CA LEU A 100 -30.79 38.01 39.38
C LEU A 100 -30.71 37.72 40.89
N ILE A 101 -31.82 37.30 41.47
CA ILE A 101 -32.01 37.05 42.90
C ILE A 101 -32.40 35.58 43.13
N ASP A 102 -31.67 34.86 44.00
CA ASP A 102 -32.07 33.53 44.51
C ASP A 102 -32.33 32.46 43.43
N ASN A 103 -31.75 32.59 42.23
CA ASN A 103 -31.95 31.62 41.14
C ASN A 103 -30.98 30.43 41.29
N VAL A 104 -31.45 29.22 40.97
CA VAL A 104 -30.66 27.99 40.97
C VAL A 104 -30.30 27.62 39.54
N PHE A 105 -29.01 27.39 39.29
CA PHE A 105 -28.42 27.00 38.02
C PHE A 105 -27.66 25.68 38.26
N GLU A 106 -28.32 24.56 37.97
CA GLU A 106 -27.89 23.23 38.42
C GLU A 106 -27.86 22.20 37.29
N SER A 107 -26.96 21.22 37.41
CA SER A 107 -26.84 20.11 36.47
C SER A 107 -26.60 20.57 35.02
N SER A 108 -25.39 21.05 34.73
CA SER A 108 -24.84 20.92 33.38
C SER A 108 -24.35 19.50 33.21
N THR A 109 -24.94 18.76 32.28
CA THR A 109 -24.50 17.39 31.91
C THR A 109 -23.89 17.36 30.51
N VAL A 110 -23.47 18.53 30.02
CA VAL A 110 -23.05 18.78 28.64
C VAL A 110 -21.58 19.16 28.63
N ASP A 111 -21.19 20.15 29.44
CA ASP A 111 -19.80 20.47 29.81
C ASP A 111 -19.80 21.28 31.13
N ALA A 112 -18.76 21.09 31.94
CA ALA A 112 -18.52 21.84 33.17
C ALA A 112 -18.04 23.28 32.89
N SER A 113 -17.28 23.50 31.82
CA SER A 113 -16.66 24.80 31.49
C SER A 113 -17.66 25.87 31.02
N LEU A 114 -18.89 25.46 30.68
CA LEU A 114 -19.93 26.31 30.10
C LEU A 114 -20.53 27.28 31.15
N HIS A 115 -20.07 28.54 31.17
CA HIS A 115 -20.58 29.57 32.09
C HIS A 115 -22.10 29.75 32.03
N TRP A 116 -22.80 29.63 33.16
CA TRP A 116 -24.26 29.74 33.25
C TRP A 116 -24.85 31.07 32.77
N LEU A 117 -24.12 32.17 32.97
CA LEU A 117 -24.48 33.52 32.57
C LEU A 117 -23.45 34.09 31.61
N LEU A 118 -23.90 34.67 30.49
CA LEU A 118 -23.05 35.40 29.56
C LEU A 118 -23.57 36.82 29.32
N TYR A 119 -22.74 37.81 29.64
CA TYR A 119 -22.99 39.22 29.39
C TYR A 119 -22.15 39.71 28.21
N LEU A 120 -22.81 40.14 27.13
CA LEU A 120 -22.19 40.66 25.91
C LEU A 120 -22.55 42.13 25.69
N GLY A 121 -21.67 43.02 26.14
CA GLY A 121 -21.54 44.39 25.68
C GLY A 121 -22.63 45.37 26.12
N GLY A 122 -22.17 46.50 26.67
CA GLY A 122 -22.95 47.71 26.87
C GLY A 122 -23.02 48.16 28.32
N SER A 123 -23.50 49.39 28.53
CA SER A 123 -23.54 50.08 29.82
C SER A 123 -24.68 49.62 30.75
N GLY A 124 -25.03 48.33 30.68
CA GLY A 124 -25.91 47.68 31.64
C GLY A 124 -25.18 47.47 32.97
N LEU A 125 -25.93 47.48 34.07
CA LEU A 125 -25.43 47.05 35.37
C LEU A 125 -26.12 45.73 35.73
N HIS A 126 -25.33 44.70 35.97
CA HIS A 126 -25.80 43.33 36.17
C HIS A 126 -25.70 42.93 37.65
N GLY A 127 -26.79 43.08 38.41
CA GLY A 127 -26.83 42.78 39.84
C GLY A 127 -27.14 41.31 40.16
N LEU A 128 -26.28 40.65 40.93
CA LEU A 128 -26.46 39.26 41.40
C LEU A 128 -26.56 39.20 42.94
N SER A 129 -27.49 38.44 43.52
CA SER A 129 -27.45 38.04 44.94
C SER A 129 -28.18 36.72 45.18
N GLY A 130 -27.68 35.86 46.07
CA GLY A 130 -28.38 34.64 46.49
C GLY A 130 -28.45 33.49 45.49
N ASN A 131 -27.96 33.66 44.26
CA ASN A 131 -28.07 32.61 43.24
C ASN A 131 -27.19 31.41 43.60
N ARG A 132 -27.36 30.29 42.90
CA ARG A 132 -26.58 29.06 43.09
C ARG A 132 -26.13 28.54 41.74
N PHE A 133 -24.83 28.33 41.55
CA PHE A 133 -24.27 27.80 40.31
C PHE A 133 -23.57 26.46 40.55
N THR A 134 -23.63 25.54 39.58
CA THR A 134 -22.76 24.37 39.51
C THR A 134 -21.70 24.55 38.42
N ASN A 135 -20.42 24.31 38.73
CA ASN A 135 -19.28 24.54 37.84
C ASN A 135 -19.17 26.04 37.41
N ALA A 136 -18.92 26.34 36.13
CA ALA A 136 -18.63 27.70 35.64
C ALA A 136 -19.85 28.65 35.75
N ALA A 137 -19.70 29.81 36.42
CA ALA A 137 -20.83 30.66 36.78
C ALA A 137 -21.09 31.84 35.81
N ILE A 138 -20.09 32.70 35.58
CA ILE A 138 -20.28 34.01 34.92
C ILE A 138 -19.20 34.26 33.87
N LYS A 139 -19.59 34.64 32.65
CA LYS A 139 -18.72 35.25 31.64
C LYS A 139 -19.21 36.65 31.28
N ALA A 140 -18.34 37.66 31.33
CA ALA A 140 -18.70 39.07 31.13
C ALA A 140 -17.74 39.77 30.17
N ILE A 141 -18.23 40.18 29.00
CA ILE A 141 -17.46 40.81 27.92
C ILE A 141 -18.04 42.21 27.63
N GLY A 142 -17.31 43.26 27.99
CA GLY A 142 -17.73 44.67 27.85
C GLY A 142 -18.96 45.10 28.68
N SER A 143 -19.23 44.49 29.83
CA SER A 143 -20.40 44.79 30.69
C SER A 143 -20.15 44.53 32.19
N ASN A 144 -20.57 45.45 33.06
CA ASN A 144 -20.26 45.44 34.49
C ASN A 144 -21.24 44.58 35.32
N VAL A 145 -20.69 43.69 36.15
CA VAL A 145 -21.43 42.85 37.11
C VAL A 145 -21.19 43.35 38.53
N THR A 146 -22.25 43.42 39.33
CA THR A 146 -22.24 43.94 40.70
C THR A 146 -23.11 43.05 41.62
N SER A 147 -23.10 43.30 42.92
CA SER A 147 -24.07 42.69 43.82
C SER A 147 -25.43 43.38 43.74
N SER A 148 -26.53 42.62 43.71
CA SER A 148 -27.88 43.19 43.89
C SER A 148 -28.10 43.73 45.31
N PHE A 149 -27.32 43.27 46.30
CA PHE A 149 -27.32 43.75 47.68
C PHE A 149 -26.58 45.09 47.80
N ARG A 150 -25.44 45.25 47.10
CA ARG A 150 -24.63 46.48 47.05
C ARG A 150 -24.33 46.91 45.60
N PRO A 151 -25.27 47.56 44.88
CA PRO A 151 -25.09 47.87 43.46
C PRO A 151 -23.88 48.76 43.14
N GLY A 152 -23.50 49.66 44.07
CA GLY A 152 -22.31 50.52 43.95
C GLY A 152 -20.97 49.84 44.24
N LEU A 153 -20.94 48.54 44.56
CA LEU A 153 -19.70 47.81 44.83
C LEU A 153 -18.76 47.81 43.61
N VAL A 154 -19.30 47.88 42.38
CA VAL A 154 -18.51 47.96 41.15
C VAL A 154 -17.82 49.32 40.94
N ASP A 155 -18.31 50.39 41.56
CA ASP A 155 -17.66 51.72 41.50
C ASP A 155 -16.35 51.75 42.31
N CYS A 156 -16.08 50.72 43.12
CA CYS A 156 -14.85 50.55 43.89
C CYS A 156 -13.61 50.15 43.06
N ARG A 157 -13.73 50.02 41.72
CA ARG A 157 -12.58 49.86 40.82
C ARG A 157 -11.61 51.03 40.97
N ASP A 158 -12.13 52.26 40.86
CA ASP A 158 -11.31 53.47 40.86
C ASP A 158 -10.81 53.77 42.28
N ILE A 159 -9.54 53.46 42.57
CA ILE A 159 -8.86 53.67 43.87
C ILE A 159 -9.00 55.13 44.40
N SER A 160 -9.30 56.10 43.52
CA SER A 160 -9.61 57.48 43.89
C SER A 160 -10.88 57.65 44.76
N VAL A 161 -11.79 56.67 44.73
CA VAL A 161 -13.00 56.61 45.56
C VAL A 161 -12.63 56.18 46.97
N ASN A 162 -12.17 57.16 47.76
CA ASN A 162 -11.77 57.06 49.18
C ASN A 162 -12.78 56.36 50.14
N GLN A 163 -13.96 55.93 49.68
CA GLN A 163 -14.97 55.24 50.49
C GLN A 163 -14.74 53.73 50.55
N CYS A 164 -14.29 53.10 49.46
CA CYS A 164 -14.10 51.66 49.36
C CYS A 164 -12.85 51.12 50.11
N SER A 165 -11.97 52.02 50.56
CA SER A 165 -10.87 51.72 51.49
C SER A 165 -11.27 51.85 52.97
N TYR A 166 -12.46 52.36 53.28
CA TYR A 166 -13.06 52.35 54.63
C TYR A 166 -14.25 51.38 54.75
N GLY A 167 -14.39 50.43 53.82
CA GLY A 167 -15.49 49.46 53.81
C GLY A 167 -16.86 50.05 53.46
N ILE A 168 -16.91 51.22 52.81
CA ILE A 168 -18.16 51.87 52.40
C ILE A 168 -18.39 51.59 50.91
N TYR A 169 -19.25 50.60 50.64
CA TYR A 169 -19.47 50.00 49.32
C TYR A 169 -20.80 50.43 48.65
N GLY A 170 -21.24 51.67 48.89
CA GLY A 170 -22.54 52.19 48.44
C GLY A 170 -23.73 51.83 49.35
N ASP A 171 -24.95 52.11 48.87
CA ASP A 171 -26.18 51.82 49.60
C ASP A 171 -26.50 50.31 49.61
N MET A 172 -26.80 49.77 50.80
CA MET A 172 -27.18 48.37 51.01
C MET A 172 -28.69 48.16 50.88
N ASN A 173 -29.10 47.17 50.10
CA ASN A 173 -30.50 46.74 50.00
C ASN A 173 -30.82 45.68 51.08
N ALA A 174 -31.31 46.12 52.24
CA ALA A 174 -31.58 45.27 53.41
C ALA A 174 -32.42 44.01 53.13
N ASP A 175 -33.33 44.05 52.14
CA ASP A 175 -34.17 42.90 51.75
C ASP A 175 -33.35 41.71 51.16
N LEU A 176 -32.07 41.92 50.82
CA LEU A 176 -31.17 40.92 50.24
C LEU A 176 -29.97 40.57 51.14
N GLN A 177 -29.91 41.12 52.36
CA GLN A 177 -28.73 40.97 53.23
C GLN A 177 -28.39 39.51 53.57
N ASP A 178 -29.41 38.66 53.78
CA ASP A 178 -29.24 37.26 54.18
C ASP A 178 -29.00 36.31 52.98
N LEU A 179 -28.86 36.83 51.75
CA LEU A 179 -28.74 36.02 50.54
C LEU A 179 -27.28 35.73 50.17
N VAL A 180 -26.87 34.48 50.36
CA VAL A 180 -25.52 33.96 50.02
C VAL A 180 -25.49 33.46 48.57
N GLN A 181 -24.52 33.93 47.80
CA GLN A 181 -24.29 33.61 46.39
C GLN A 181 -23.42 32.34 46.28
N HIS A 182 -24.03 31.17 46.13
CA HIS A 182 -23.31 29.89 46.13
C HIS A 182 -22.72 29.55 44.75
N ILE A 183 -21.52 28.97 44.73
CA ILE A 183 -20.87 28.35 43.55
C ILE A 183 -20.35 26.98 43.98
N ALA A 184 -20.74 25.92 43.27
CA ALA A 184 -20.38 24.53 43.58
C ALA A 184 -19.57 23.94 42.43
N VAL A 185 -18.24 23.90 42.56
CA VAL A 185 -17.32 23.27 41.60
C VAL A 185 -17.39 21.76 41.80
N THR A 186 -18.17 21.10 40.95
CA THR A 186 -18.43 19.65 41.01
C THR A 186 -17.57 18.85 40.06
N GLU A 187 -17.06 19.49 39.00
CA GLU A 187 -16.20 18.95 37.94
C GLU A 187 -15.08 19.99 37.61
N GLU A 188 -14.09 19.57 36.82
CA GLU A 188 -12.93 20.38 36.41
C GLU A 188 -13.31 21.51 35.43
N ILE A 189 -12.75 22.71 35.59
CA ILE A 189 -13.13 23.92 34.82
C ILE A 189 -11.99 24.94 34.65
N ASP A 190 -11.96 25.62 33.50
CA ASP A 190 -11.05 26.75 33.20
C ASP A 190 -11.22 27.94 34.16
N SER A 191 -12.46 28.29 34.52
CA SER A 191 -12.75 29.36 35.47
C SER A 191 -14.19 29.34 35.98
N ILE A 192 -14.43 29.78 37.22
CA ILE A 192 -15.80 30.05 37.70
C ILE A 192 -16.32 31.42 37.24
N ILE A 193 -15.43 32.37 37.02
CA ILE A 193 -15.73 33.74 36.56
C ILE A 193 -14.70 34.11 35.49
N ASP A 194 -15.18 34.56 34.33
CA ASP A 194 -14.38 35.01 33.19
C ASP A 194 -14.78 36.44 32.77
N VAL A 195 -13.82 37.35 32.72
CA VAL A 195 -14.06 38.80 32.64
C VAL A 195 -13.17 39.43 31.57
N GLN A 196 -13.77 40.04 30.55
CA GLN A 196 -13.04 40.69 29.46
C GLN A 196 -13.56 42.12 29.26
N GLY A 197 -12.67 43.13 29.32
CA GLY A 197 -13.03 44.55 29.22
C GLY A 197 -14.13 45.01 30.20
N SER A 198 -14.22 44.40 31.39
CA SER A 198 -15.37 44.50 32.30
C SER A 198 -14.94 44.58 33.77
N ASN A 199 -15.91 44.85 34.66
CA ASN A 199 -15.66 44.86 36.10
C ASN A 199 -16.67 43.94 36.78
N VAL A 200 -16.22 43.04 37.65
CA VAL A 200 -17.06 42.11 38.41
C VAL A 200 -16.83 42.34 39.91
N ALA A 201 -17.90 42.70 40.61
CA ALA A 201 -17.86 43.10 42.00
C ALA A 201 -18.97 42.40 42.81
N LEU A 202 -18.62 41.37 43.58
CA LEU A 202 -19.59 40.51 44.26
C LEU A 202 -19.36 40.50 45.78
N ASP A 203 -20.45 40.29 46.53
CA ASP A 203 -20.41 40.03 47.96
C ASP A 203 -21.21 38.80 48.38
N HIS A 204 -20.94 38.30 49.60
CA HIS A 204 -21.54 37.09 50.15
C HIS A 204 -21.41 35.85 49.23
N VAL A 205 -20.29 35.72 48.49
CA VAL A 205 -20.06 34.57 47.61
C VAL A 205 -19.55 33.40 48.45
N GLN A 206 -20.18 32.23 48.36
CA GLN A 206 -19.68 30.99 48.95
C GLN A 206 -19.31 29.99 47.85
N ILE A 207 -18.01 29.88 47.58
CA ILE A 207 -17.44 28.87 46.70
C ILE A 207 -17.30 27.56 47.50
N THR A 208 -17.69 26.45 46.90
CA THR A 208 -17.55 25.10 47.44
C THR A 208 -16.99 24.18 46.36
N VAL A 209 -15.99 23.38 46.70
CA VAL A 209 -15.36 22.41 45.78
C VAL A 209 -15.75 21.00 46.23
N SER A 210 -16.09 20.13 45.29
CA SER A 210 -16.42 18.74 45.60
C SER A 210 -15.18 17.97 46.04
N SER A 211 -15.34 17.02 46.97
CA SER A 211 -14.23 16.13 47.39
C SER A 211 -13.80 15.13 46.32
N ALA A 212 -14.38 15.19 45.12
CA ALA A 212 -13.91 14.46 43.94
C ALA A 212 -12.95 15.34 43.13
N VAL A 213 -13.30 16.60 42.86
CA VAL A 213 -12.41 17.57 42.18
C VAL A 213 -11.17 17.81 43.03
N ALA A 214 -11.32 18.16 44.31
CA ALA A 214 -10.23 18.39 45.26
C ALA A 214 -9.42 17.13 45.64
N ALA A 215 -9.59 16.02 44.93
CA ALA A 215 -8.82 14.78 45.05
C ALA A 215 -8.33 14.24 43.69
N LEU A 216 -8.69 14.90 42.59
CA LEU A 216 -8.25 14.60 41.21
C LEU A 216 -7.40 15.73 40.63
N SER A 217 -7.66 16.95 41.06
CA SER A 217 -7.03 18.19 40.64
C SER A 217 -6.48 18.89 41.88
N ASN A 218 -5.20 19.27 41.83
CA ASN A 218 -4.58 20.17 42.81
C ASN A 218 -4.93 21.64 42.50
N ASP A 219 -5.68 21.88 41.42
CA ASP A 219 -5.80 23.19 40.81
C ASP A 219 -6.73 24.08 41.64
N PRO A 220 -6.26 25.27 42.07
CA PRO A 220 -7.09 26.25 42.76
C PRO A 220 -8.26 26.76 41.89
N VAL A 221 -9.26 27.36 42.54
CA VAL A 221 -10.48 27.84 41.88
C VAL A 221 -10.17 29.10 41.06
N THR A 222 -10.04 28.92 39.75
CA THR A 222 -9.59 29.97 38.82
C THR A 222 -10.64 31.06 38.57
N LEU A 223 -10.16 32.31 38.65
CA LEU A 223 -10.83 33.52 38.21
C LEU A 223 -10.04 34.12 37.04
N LYS A 224 -10.70 34.38 35.91
CA LYS A 224 -10.07 34.82 34.66
C LYS A 224 -10.47 36.27 34.38
N ALA A 225 -9.48 37.13 34.11
CA ALA A 225 -9.71 38.56 33.89
C ALA A 225 -8.70 39.13 32.87
N VAL A 226 -9.21 39.91 31.92
CA VAL A 226 -8.47 40.51 30.79
C VAL A 226 -8.95 41.95 30.61
N ASN A 227 -8.07 42.95 30.72
CA ASN A 227 -8.44 44.38 30.72
C ASN A 227 -9.59 44.68 31.71
N SER A 228 -9.51 44.11 32.91
CA SER A 228 -10.67 43.91 33.80
C SER A 228 -10.27 43.92 35.27
N THR A 229 -11.25 44.18 36.14
CA THR A 229 -11.08 44.15 37.60
C THR A 229 -12.10 43.21 38.23
N VAL A 230 -11.63 42.38 39.16
CA VAL A 230 -12.47 41.49 39.97
C VAL A 230 -12.35 41.88 41.44
N LEU A 231 -13.48 41.96 42.13
CA LEU A 231 -13.60 42.28 43.56
C LEU A 231 -14.58 41.31 44.22
N LEU A 232 -14.12 40.58 45.25
CA LEU A 232 -14.92 39.74 46.13
C LEU A 232 -14.85 40.30 47.56
N VAL A 233 -16.00 40.44 48.23
CA VAL A 233 -16.11 40.99 49.60
C VAL A 233 -17.00 40.09 50.47
N ASP A 234 -16.76 40.01 51.78
CA ASP A 234 -17.59 39.25 52.74
C ASP A 234 -17.88 37.80 52.26
N SER A 235 -16.89 37.12 51.67
CA SER A 235 -17.05 35.88 50.89
C SER A 235 -16.28 34.70 51.52
N ALA A 236 -16.45 33.48 50.99
CA ALA A 236 -15.80 32.27 51.48
C ALA A 236 -15.54 31.23 50.38
N VAL A 237 -14.58 30.33 50.63
CA VAL A 237 -14.15 29.21 49.77
C VAL A 237 -14.35 27.88 50.52
N ALA A 238 -14.10 26.73 49.91
CA ALA A 238 -14.03 25.47 50.63
C ALA A 238 -12.75 25.40 51.49
N VAL A 239 -12.88 24.88 52.72
CA VAL A 239 -11.73 24.57 53.58
C VAL A 239 -10.79 23.60 52.85
N GLY A 240 -9.56 24.05 52.55
CA GLY A 240 -8.57 23.28 51.80
C GLY A 240 -8.53 23.54 50.29
N SER A 241 -9.30 24.51 49.78
CA SER A 241 -9.18 25.02 48.41
C SER A 241 -8.70 26.48 48.42
N ASP A 242 -7.97 26.88 47.39
CA ASP A 242 -7.49 28.26 47.20
C ASP A 242 -8.13 28.91 45.95
N ILE A 243 -7.87 30.20 45.73
CA ILE A 243 -8.27 30.94 44.53
C ILE A 243 -7.03 31.26 43.68
N SER A 244 -7.14 30.99 42.38
CA SER A 244 -6.16 31.36 41.36
C SER A 244 -6.68 32.45 40.43
N PHE A 245 -5.74 33.10 39.76
CA PHE A 245 -5.98 34.00 38.63
C PHE A 245 -4.75 33.95 37.72
N TYR A 246 -4.94 34.21 36.43
CA TYR A 246 -3.84 34.19 35.44
C TYR A 246 -2.87 35.34 35.73
N ALA A 247 -1.64 35.03 36.14
CA ALA A 247 -0.85 35.94 36.97
C ALA A 247 0.16 36.84 36.22
N ASP A 248 0.39 36.63 34.92
CA ASP A 248 1.40 37.38 34.15
C ASP A 248 1.03 38.85 33.89
N GLU A 249 -0.25 39.22 33.90
CA GLU A 249 -0.75 40.60 33.67
C GLU A 249 -1.64 41.13 34.82
N CYS A 250 -1.85 40.36 35.90
CA CYS A 250 -2.75 40.72 36.99
C CYS A 250 -2.03 41.26 38.23
N ALA A 251 -2.33 42.50 38.61
CA ALA A 251 -1.89 43.12 39.86
C ALA A 251 -2.89 42.86 41.00
N ILE A 252 -2.42 42.25 42.10
CA ILE A 252 -3.21 42.04 43.32
C ILE A 252 -3.30 43.35 44.09
N VAL A 253 -4.51 43.92 44.23
CA VAL A 253 -4.76 45.22 44.87
C VAL A 253 -5.12 45.06 46.36
N TYR A 254 -5.90 44.03 46.71
CA TYR A 254 -6.24 43.67 48.10
C TYR A 254 -6.29 42.14 48.23
N ASN A 255 -5.75 41.58 49.32
CA ASN A 255 -5.72 40.14 49.59
C ASN A 255 -5.99 39.83 51.07
N GLU A 256 -7.16 40.20 51.56
CA GLU A 256 -7.56 40.06 52.97
C GLU A 256 -8.21 38.68 53.23
N LEU A 257 -7.41 37.62 53.13
CA LEU A 257 -7.80 36.25 53.52
C LEU A 257 -7.62 36.05 55.03
N LEU A 258 -8.61 35.48 55.72
CA LEU A 258 -8.65 35.40 57.19
C LEU A 258 -7.94 34.16 57.77
N ARG A 259 -6.80 33.76 57.18
CA ARG A 259 -6.08 32.50 57.46
C ARG A 259 -5.53 32.34 58.89
N ASP A 260 -5.38 33.43 59.65
CA ASP A 260 -4.89 33.42 61.04
C ASP A 260 -5.95 32.99 62.09
N THR A 261 -7.11 32.48 61.65
CA THR A 261 -8.20 32.04 62.53
C THR A 261 -8.75 30.68 62.09
N ASP A 262 -9.58 30.04 62.93
CA ASP A 262 -10.33 28.81 62.56
C ASP A 262 -11.26 29.01 61.34
N ASP A 263 -11.42 30.25 60.88
CA ASP A 263 -12.20 30.72 59.73
C ASP A 263 -11.32 30.99 58.48
N GLY A 264 -10.23 30.23 58.30
CA GLY A 264 -9.26 30.41 57.20
C GLY A 264 -9.81 30.17 55.79
N ASP A 265 -11.09 29.83 55.66
CA ASP A 265 -11.89 29.74 54.44
C ASP A 265 -12.52 31.08 54.01
N LYS A 266 -12.40 32.15 54.82
CA LYS A 266 -13.10 33.43 54.59
C LYS A 266 -12.23 34.52 53.96
N ILE A 267 -12.89 35.31 53.12
CA ILE A 267 -12.37 36.46 52.37
C ILE A 267 -13.06 37.72 52.91
N SER A 268 -12.31 38.60 53.59
CA SER A 268 -12.79 39.96 53.90
C SER A 268 -12.91 40.75 52.60
N LYS A 269 -11.82 40.77 51.82
CA LYS A 269 -11.71 41.50 50.56
C LYS A 269 -10.58 40.93 49.69
N LEU A 270 -10.92 40.44 48.51
CA LEU A 270 -9.97 40.06 47.45
C LEU A 270 -10.23 40.94 46.23
N GLN A 271 -9.19 41.62 45.72
CA GLN A 271 -9.29 42.45 44.53
C GLN A 271 -8.03 42.33 43.68
N PHE A 272 -8.19 42.13 42.37
CA PHE A 272 -7.11 42.17 41.39
C PHE A 272 -7.57 42.84 40.09
N GLU A 273 -6.64 43.46 39.38
CA GLU A 273 -6.84 44.16 38.11
C GLU A 273 -5.80 43.68 37.09
N CYS A 274 -6.24 43.39 35.86
CA CYS A 274 -5.41 42.76 34.83
C CYS A 274 -5.44 43.58 33.54
N GLU A 275 -4.27 43.78 32.90
CA GLU A 275 -4.15 44.70 31.75
C GLU A 275 -4.42 44.01 30.39
N ASP A 276 -3.62 43.02 29.98
CA ASP A 276 -3.73 42.32 28.68
C ASP A 276 -4.12 40.83 28.78
N GLU A 277 -4.31 40.17 27.63
CA GLU A 277 -4.65 38.74 27.49
C GLU A 277 -3.38 37.91 27.28
N VAL A 278 -3.08 36.97 28.19
CA VAL A 278 -1.91 36.07 28.09
C VAL A 278 -2.37 34.62 28.14
N GLU A 279 -1.94 33.82 27.15
CA GLU A 279 -2.32 32.41 27.01
C GLU A 279 -1.52 31.46 27.94
N ASN A 280 -0.46 31.98 28.59
CA ASN A 280 0.40 31.25 29.52
C ASN A 280 0.01 31.52 30.98
N SER A 281 0.33 30.57 31.85
CA SER A 281 0.00 30.61 33.28
C SER A 281 1.24 30.84 34.16
N ALA A 282 2.15 31.74 33.79
CA ALA A 282 3.29 32.04 34.65
C ALA A 282 2.89 33.02 35.77
N LEU A 283 3.65 32.95 36.88
CA LEU A 283 3.29 33.56 38.16
C LEU A 283 3.96 34.95 38.37
N GLY A 284 4.57 35.49 37.32
CA GLY A 284 5.63 36.50 37.42
C GLY A 284 5.22 37.80 38.14
N LYS A 285 4.29 38.56 37.55
CA LYS A 285 3.92 39.89 38.10
C LYS A 285 3.13 39.82 39.39
N ALA A 286 2.35 38.76 39.62
CA ALA A 286 1.60 38.58 40.86
C ALA A 286 2.53 38.59 42.09
N LEU A 287 3.69 37.91 42.00
CA LEU A 287 4.70 37.83 43.06
C LEU A 287 5.37 39.17 43.39
N GLU A 288 5.33 40.16 42.48
CA GLU A 288 5.94 41.49 42.68
C GLU A 288 5.03 42.49 43.43
N SER A 289 3.76 42.16 43.71
CA SER A 289 2.83 43.10 44.32
C SER A 289 3.13 43.38 45.80
N GLU A 290 3.12 44.67 46.19
CA GLU A 290 3.31 45.10 47.59
C GLU A 290 2.27 44.49 48.56
N SER A 291 1.11 44.04 48.06
CA SER A 291 0.06 43.40 48.87
C SER A 291 0.39 41.98 49.33
N LEU A 292 1.42 41.32 48.77
CA LEU A 292 1.86 39.98 49.20
C LEU A 292 2.81 39.97 50.40
N GLN A 293 3.25 41.12 50.93
CA GLN A 293 4.18 41.21 52.08
C GLN A 293 3.63 40.66 53.42
N PHE A 294 2.46 40.01 53.42
CA PHE A 294 1.77 39.47 54.59
C PHE A 294 1.37 37.98 54.46
N VAL A 295 1.80 37.26 53.40
CA VAL A 295 1.55 35.82 53.22
C VAL A 295 2.87 35.06 53.12
N ASP A 296 3.11 34.13 54.05
CA ASP A 296 4.41 33.48 54.27
C ASP A 296 4.48 32.08 53.64
N THR A 297 4.74 32.01 52.33
CA THR A 297 4.87 30.75 51.57
C THR A 297 5.92 30.84 50.44
N LEU A 298 7.09 30.21 50.60
CA LEU A 298 7.98 29.76 49.52
C LEU A 298 9.16 28.93 50.08
N SER A 299 9.08 27.60 50.05
CA SER A 299 10.18 26.63 50.34
C SER A 299 9.69 25.19 50.16
N PRO A 300 10.57 24.22 49.83
CA PRO A 300 11.67 24.24 48.87
C PRO A 300 11.32 23.41 47.62
N VAL A 301 12.20 23.40 46.63
CA VAL A 301 11.98 22.70 45.34
C VAL A 301 12.77 21.39 45.28
N SER A 302 12.11 20.36 44.77
CA SER A 302 12.61 18.99 44.56
C SER A 302 13.17 18.83 43.13
N ILE A 303 14.20 17.99 42.96
CA ILE A 303 14.68 17.55 41.65
C ILE A 303 14.85 16.02 41.61
N GLU A 304 14.30 15.44 40.55
CA GLU A 304 14.50 14.06 40.13
C GLU A 304 15.33 14.01 38.83
N VAL A 305 16.19 12.99 38.70
CA VAL A 305 17.08 12.81 37.53
C VAL A 305 16.98 11.35 37.07
N GLN A 306 16.66 11.12 35.80
CA GLN A 306 16.42 9.80 35.24
C GLN A 306 17.22 9.56 33.95
N SER A 307 17.54 8.29 33.65
CA SER A 307 18.05 7.89 32.33
C SER A 307 16.90 7.64 31.36
N VAL A 308 16.98 8.20 30.14
CA VAL A 308 15.98 7.99 29.07
C VAL A 308 15.88 6.51 28.65
N SER A 309 16.92 5.72 28.90
CA SER A 309 16.93 4.25 28.75
C SER A 309 17.69 3.61 29.91
N SER A 310 17.09 2.58 30.52
CA SER A 310 17.76 1.72 31.51
C SER A 310 18.60 0.61 30.88
N ALA A 311 18.59 0.47 29.55
CA ALA A 311 19.58 -0.32 28.82
C ALA A 311 20.67 0.61 28.29
N TYR A 312 21.93 0.30 28.62
CA TYR A 312 23.11 1.06 28.17
C TYR A 312 24.12 0.12 27.50
N TYR A 313 24.58 0.47 26.30
CA TYR A 313 25.72 -0.17 25.66
C TYR A 313 26.95 0.74 25.73
N PRO A 314 28.14 0.23 26.13
CA PRO A 314 29.36 1.03 26.18
C PRO A 314 29.67 1.74 24.86
N GLY A 315 30.12 2.99 24.96
CA GLY A 315 30.31 3.88 23.82
C GLY A 315 29.09 4.71 23.43
N GLN A 316 27.89 4.42 23.94
CA GLN A 316 26.73 5.30 23.76
C GLN A 316 26.86 6.56 24.62
N LEU A 317 26.34 7.68 24.12
CA LEU A 317 26.02 8.84 24.94
C LEU A 317 24.72 8.54 25.71
N LEU A 318 24.84 8.33 27.03
CA LEU A 318 23.71 8.17 27.94
C LEU A 318 22.91 9.47 27.96
N LYS A 319 21.71 9.47 27.38
CA LYS A 319 20.77 10.57 27.53
C LYS A 319 20.13 10.52 28.91
N ILE A 320 20.14 11.68 29.55
CA ILE A 320 19.63 11.90 30.90
C ILE A 320 18.56 12.97 30.78
N ASP A 321 17.51 12.80 31.57
CA ASP A 321 16.41 13.74 31.71
C ASP A 321 16.31 14.16 33.17
N TYR A 322 15.75 15.33 33.46
CA TYR A 322 15.53 15.77 34.84
C TYR A 322 14.22 16.53 34.96
N THR A 323 13.55 16.32 36.08
CA THR A 323 12.26 16.91 36.41
C THR A 323 12.39 17.69 37.70
N VAL A 324 12.03 18.97 37.64
CA VAL A 324 11.99 19.86 38.80
C VAL A 324 10.56 19.91 39.30
N THR A 325 10.33 19.70 40.59
CA THR A 325 8.98 19.66 41.19
C THR A 325 8.89 20.47 42.49
N ASP A 326 7.70 20.93 42.85
CA ASP A 326 7.44 21.42 44.21
C ASP A 326 7.35 20.28 45.25
N GLU A 327 7.05 20.60 46.51
CA GLU A 327 6.77 19.60 47.57
C GLU A 327 5.51 18.75 47.31
N LEU A 328 4.66 19.14 46.35
CA LEU A 328 3.43 18.41 45.97
C LEU A 328 3.66 17.47 44.77
N GLY A 329 4.80 17.56 44.09
CA GLY A 329 5.16 16.78 42.91
C GLY A 329 4.73 17.42 41.58
N ASN A 330 4.26 18.68 41.57
CA ASN A 330 3.91 19.39 40.34
C ASN A 330 5.19 19.82 39.60
N LEU A 331 5.26 19.62 38.29
CA LEU A 331 6.42 20.03 37.47
C LEU A 331 6.54 21.56 37.39
N ILE A 332 7.75 22.09 37.62
CA ILE A 332 8.09 23.52 37.53
C ILE A 332 9.01 23.73 36.32
N ASP A 333 8.70 24.73 35.48
CA ASP A 333 9.66 25.27 34.51
C ASP A 333 10.76 26.06 35.26
N TYR A 334 11.94 25.44 35.41
CA TYR A 334 12.98 25.91 36.31
C TYR A 334 13.90 26.93 35.63
N GLN A 335 13.51 28.20 35.69
CA GLN A 335 14.36 29.32 35.30
C GLN A 335 15.12 29.85 36.53
N ALA A 336 16.42 29.59 36.57
CA ALA A 336 17.29 29.90 37.71
C ALA A 336 17.93 31.29 37.58
N SER A 337 18.42 31.84 38.70
CA SER A 337 19.27 33.04 38.70
C SER A 337 20.77 32.73 38.59
N GLU A 338 21.18 31.48 38.85
CA GLU A 338 22.56 30.97 38.79
C GLU A 338 22.57 29.57 38.13
N GLU A 339 23.74 29.10 37.68
CA GLU A 339 23.89 27.78 37.04
C GLU A 339 23.70 26.63 38.05
N LEU A 340 22.75 25.72 37.77
CA LEU A 340 22.50 24.54 38.60
C LEU A 340 23.41 23.39 38.15
N VAL A 341 24.21 22.84 39.07
CA VAL A 341 25.13 21.73 38.79
C VAL A 341 24.64 20.41 39.42
N ILE A 342 24.33 19.45 38.56
CA ILE A 342 23.97 18.06 38.91
C ILE A 342 25.22 17.19 38.74
N ARG A 343 25.75 16.64 39.84
CA ARG A 343 26.90 15.74 39.84
C ARG A 343 26.42 14.28 39.81
N LEU A 344 26.98 13.49 38.89
CA LEU A 344 26.76 12.06 38.76
C LEU A 344 28.03 11.29 39.14
N GLU A 345 27.94 10.43 40.15
CA GLU A 345 29.08 9.72 40.74
C GLU A 345 28.83 8.20 40.79
N GLY A 346 29.84 7.39 40.47
CA GLY A 346 29.84 5.94 40.63
C GLY A 346 31.25 5.43 40.92
N ASP A 347 31.43 4.14 41.22
CA ASP A 347 32.67 3.52 41.76
C ASP A 347 34.02 4.03 41.20
N ALA A 348 34.07 4.40 39.92
CA ALA A 348 35.21 5.08 39.30
C ALA A 348 34.82 6.21 38.33
N PHE A 349 33.53 6.59 38.29
CA PHE A 349 32.97 7.57 37.35
C PHE A 349 32.58 8.85 38.08
N LEU A 350 32.90 10.00 37.49
CA LEU A 350 32.44 11.30 37.96
C LEU A 350 32.24 12.22 36.76
N THR A 351 31.05 12.78 36.62
CA THR A 351 30.77 13.89 35.70
C THR A 351 29.86 14.91 36.37
N GLU A 352 29.89 16.13 35.86
CA GLU A 352 28.99 17.21 36.26
C GLU A 352 28.20 17.65 35.02
N LEU A 353 26.89 17.79 35.20
CA LEU A 353 25.94 18.35 34.25
C LEU A 353 25.60 19.76 34.71
N THR A 354 25.77 20.74 33.83
CA THR A 354 25.28 22.11 34.07
C THR A 354 23.92 22.29 33.42
N VAL A 355 22.95 22.72 34.22
CA VAL A 355 21.67 23.28 33.79
C VAL A 355 21.86 24.80 33.74
N GLU A 356 21.64 25.39 32.58
CA GLU A 356 21.77 26.83 32.35
C GLU A 356 20.58 27.60 32.97
N PRO A 357 20.72 28.90 33.27
CA PRO A 357 19.67 29.70 33.91
C PRO A 357 18.31 29.74 33.19
N ASN A 358 18.28 29.41 31.90
CA ASN A 358 17.07 29.31 31.08
C ASN A 358 16.33 27.95 31.20
N GLY A 359 16.81 27.03 32.04
CA GLY A 359 16.26 25.69 32.16
C GLY A 359 16.72 24.70 31.07
N GLU A 360 17.70 25.05 30.23
CA GLU A 360 18.30 24.11 29.27
C GLU A 360 19.49 23.37 29.89
N CYS A 361 19.58 22.05 29.65
CA CYS A 361 20.77 21.25 29.97
C CYS A 361 21.38 20.68 28.68
N PRO A 362 22.36 21.38 28.05
CA PRO A 362 22.96 20.92 26.80
C PRO A 362 23.59 19.52 26.93
N GLN A 363 24.21 19.21 28.07
CA GLN A 363 24.82 17.91 28.34
C GLN A 363 23.80 16.77 28.52
N CYS A 364 22.59 17.08 29.00
CA CYS A 364 21.49 16.11 29.11
C CYS A 364 20.98 15.71 27.71
N ALA A 365 20.75 16.71 26.84
CA ALA A 365 20.25 16.52 25.49
C ALA A 365 21.25 15.81 24.55
N HIS A 366 22.55 16.14 24.65
CA HIS A 366 23.63 15.48 23.90
C HIS A 366 24.00 14.12 24.50
N GLY A 367 23.94 13.98 25.84
CA GLY A 367 24.24 12.76 26.59
C GLY A 367 25.69 12.62 27.05
N VAL A 368 25.91 11.64 27.94
CA VAL A 368 27.16 11.44 28.71
C VAL A 368 27.86 10.14 28.30
N LEU A 369 29.18 10.15 28.10
CA LEU A 369 29.96 8.97 27.70
C LEU A 369 30.60 8.26 28.91
N ILE A 370 30.21 7.01 29.20
CA ILE A 370 30.73 6.23 30.34
C ILE A 370 31.94 5.38 29.90
N ASN A 371 33.11 6.02 29.81
CA ASN A 371 34.38 5.45 29.31
C ASN A 371 35.02 4.32 30.16
N LEU A 372 34.32 3.76 31.16
CA LEU A 372 34.86 2.79 32.13
C LEU A 372 34.37 1.36 31.89
N LEU A 373 33.32 1.19 31.08
CA LEU A 373 32.68 -0.09 30.83
C LEU A 373 33.24 -0.75 29.58
N GLN A 374 33.49 -2.05 29.65
CA GLN A 374 33.97 -2.87 28.54
C GLN A 374 32.93 -3.95 28.24
N ILE A 375 32.52 -4.01 26.98
CA ILE A 375 31.38 -4.82 26.48
C ILE A 375 31.55 -6.29 26.87
N ASN A 376 32.72 -6.86 26.56
CA ASN A 376 33.06 -8.27 26.80
C ASN A 376 33.22 -8.67 28.28
N LYS A 377 33.27 -7.71 29.20
CA LYS A 377 33.55 -7.91 30.63
C LYS A 377 32.34 -7.60 31.53
N HIS A 378 31.47 -6.70 31.09
CA HIS A 378 30.37 -6.16 31.89
C HIS A 378 28.97 -6.43 31.32
N ILE A 379 28.84 -7.15 30.20
CA ILE A 379 27.53 -7.51 29.67
C ILE A 379 26.72 -8.35 30.70
N GLY A 380 25.52 -7.89 31.01
CA GLY A 380 24.65 -8.48 32.04
C GLY A 380 24.91 -7.98 33.47
N ASP A 381 25.92 -7.13 33.70
CA ASP A 381 26.06 -6.40 34.96
C ASP A 381 25.06 -5.23 35.03
N THR A 382 24.79 -4.77 36.25
CA THR A 382 24.09 -3.49 36.51
C THR A 382 25.09 -2.45 36.99
N PHE A 383 25.11 -1.27 36.37
CA PHE A 383 25.94 -0.14 36.75
C PHE A 383 25.06 0.99 37.32
N THR A 384 25.27 1.34 38.58
CA THR A 384 24.51 2.42 39.25
C THR A 384 25.31 3.71 39.23
N LEU A 385 24.65 4.81 38.85
CA LEU A 385 25.11 6.18 39.02
C LEU A 385 24.31 6.86 40.13
N HIS A 386 25.00 7.50 41.06
CA HIS A 386 24.37 8.33 42.09
C HIS A 386 24.26 9.78 41.61
N ALA A 387 23.04 10.32 41.63
CA ALA A 387 22.79 11.73 41.35
C ALA A 387 22.87 12.55 42.65
N SER A 388 23.51 13.72 42.58
CA SER A 388 23.66 14.66 43.69
C SER A 388 23.67 16.09 43.18
N ILE A 389 23.20 17.03 43.99
CA ILE A 389 23.07 18.45 43.63
C ILE A 389 24.03 19.27 44.49
N LEU A 390 24.68 20.27 43.89
CA LEU A 390 25.67 21.12 44.56
C LEU A 390 25.10 22.42 45.14
N ASP A 391 23.86 22.76 44.79
CA ASP A 391 23.09 23.85 45.42
C ASP A 391 22.57 23.44 46.81
N ASN A 392 22.42 24.42 47.70
CA ASN A 392 21.90 24.28 49.06
C ASN A 392 20.39 24.60 49.15
N VAL A 393 19.78 25.15 48.08
CA VAL A 393 18.37 25.56 48.04
C VAL A 393 17.42 24.43 47.64
N LEU A 394 17.93 23.42 46.91
CA LEU A 394 17.14 22.35 46.29
C LEU A 394 17.35 21.00 46.99
N LEU A 395 16.30 20.17 47.02
CA LEU A 395 16.36 18.80 47.55
C LEU A 395 16.35 17.79 46.41
N SER A 396 17.34 16.89 46.36
CA SER A 396 17.32 15.78 45.40
C SER A 396 16.42 14.66 45.92
N ALA A 397 15.37 14.31 45.16
CA ALA A 397 14.36 13.33 45.55
C ALA A 397 14.76 11.88 45.19
N ASN A 398 15.38 11.68 44.02
CA ASN A 398 15.88 10.38 43.56
C ASN A 398 17.37 10.46 43.22
N THR A 399 18.16 9.57 43.82
CA THR A 399 19.63 9.63 43.86
C THR A 399 20.31 8.37 43.30
N GLU A 400 19.60 7.50 42.60
CA GLU A 400 20.13 6.28 41.96
C GLU A 400 19.55 6.06 40.56
N ILE A 401 20.43 6.08 39.54
CA ILE A 401 20.14 5.73 38.15
C ILE A 401 20.78 4.38 37.87
N VAL A 402 19.97 3.33 37.62
CA VAL A 402 20.46 1.96 37.40
C VAL A 402 20.44 1.59 35.92
N LEU A 403 21.62 1.31 35.37
CA LEU A 403 21.82 0.94 33.96
C LEU A 403 22.13 -0.55 33.83
N ASN A 404 21.32 -1.28 33.07
CA ASN A 404 21.59 -2.65 32.67
C ASN A 404 22.55 -2.64 31.48
N ILE A 405 23.73 -3.26 31.63
CA ILE A 405 24.77 -3.21 30.59
C ILE A 405 24.49 -4.27 29.53
N THR A 406 24.11 -3.82 28.34
CA THR A 406 23.83 -4.66 27.18
C THR A 406 25.00 -4.68 26.21
N GLY A 407 25.13 -5.78 25.45
CA GLY A 407 25.93 -5.80 24.22
C GLY A 407 25.36 -4.87 23.15
N CYS A 408 26.01 -4.82 22.00
CA CYS A 408 25.69 -3.83 20.98
C CYS A 408 24.28 -4.03 20.38
N PRO A 409 23.62 -2.94 19.95
CA PRO A 409 22.36 -3.03 19.22
C PRO A 409 22.56 -3.61 17.82
N VAL A 410 21.45 -3.97 17.19
CA VAL A 410 21.39 -4.40 15.78
C VAL A 410 22.05 -3.33 14.89
N GLY A 411 22.88 -3.76 13.93
CA GLY A 411 23.67 -2.88 13.06
C GLY A 411 24.99 -2.37 13.65
N TYR A 412 25.28 -2.66 14.92
CA TYR A 412 26.52 -2.26 15.61
C TYR A 412 27.26 -3.48 16.17
N GLY A 413 28.58 -3.39 16.26
CA GLY A 413 29.46 -4.37 16.90
C GLY A 413 30.52 -3.69 17.77
N PRO A 414 31.24 -4.44 18.63
CA PRO A 414 32.31 -3.88 19.45
C PRO A 414 33.48 -3.38 18.58
N ASP A 415 34.15 -2.34 19.05
CA ASP A 415 35.46 -1.92 18.52
C ASP A 415 36.58 -2.91 18.87
N GLU A 416 37.77 -2.72 18.27
CA GLU A 416 38.97 -3.55 18.51
C GLU A 416 39.38 -3.63 20.01
N ASN A 417 38.90 -2.71 20.86
CA ASN A 417 39.20 -2.65 22.29
C ASN A 417 38.05 -3.18 23.17
N ASN A 418 36.91 -3.55 22.58
CA ASN A 418 35.63 -3.85 23.24
C ASN A 418 35.15 -2.73 24.18
N ALA A 419 35.47 -1.47 23.87
CA ALA A 419 35.18 -0.30 24.69
C ALA A 419 33.95 0.49 24.20
N SER A 420 33.73 0.54 22.89
CA SER A 420 32.57 1.18 22.26
C SER A 420 31.90 0.27 21.23
N CYS A 421 30.58 0.45 21.05
CA CYS A 421 29.86 -0.13 19.91
C CYS A 421 30.01 0.77 18.69
N ILE A 422 30.73 0.30 17.67
CA ILE A 422 30.87 0.95 16.37
C ILE A 422 29.80 0.45 15.41
N HIS A 423 29.33 1.35 14.54
CA HIS A 423 28.42 1.03 13.45
C HIS A 423 29.10 0.09 12.45
N CYS A 424 28.42 -0.95 11.99
CA CYS A 424 29.04 -1.92 11.07
C CYS A 424 29.25 -1.27 9.68
N ASN A 425 30.51 -1.28 9.23
CA ASN A 425 30.91 -0.74 7.93
C ASN A 425 30.20 -1.47 6.77
N ASN A 426 30.01 -0.79 5.64
CA ASN A 426 29.42 -1.39 4.43
C ASN A 426 30.13 -2.70 4.03
N GLY A 427 29.31 -3.72 3.72
CA GLY A 427 29.73 -5.11 3.54
C GLY A 427 29.68 -5.97 4.82
N TYR A 428 29.38 -5.39 5.98
CA TYR A 428 29.26 -6.06 7.27
C TYR A 428 27.92 -5.79 7.97
N TYR A 429 27.53 -6.65 8.91
CA TYR A 429 26.25 -6.59 9.63
C TYR A 429 26.36 -7.10 11.08
N ASN A 430 25.35 -6.80 11.90
CA ASN A 430 25.02 -7.55 13.11
C ASN A 430 23.49 -7.63 13.27
N LEU A 431 22.93 -8.84 13.39
CA LEU A 431 21.50 -9.07 13.63
C LEU A 431 21.13 -9.19 15.11
N TRP A 432 22.09 -9.52 15.97
CA TRP A 432 21.81 -9.90 17.34
C TRP A 432 21.92 -8.67 18.25
N ALA A 433 20.76 -8.15 18.67
CA ALA A 433 20.72 -7.22 19.79
C ALA A 433 21.34 -7.87 21.03
N VAL A 434 22.10 -7.10 21.82
CA VAL A 434 22.82 -7.58 23.01
C VAL A 434 24.00 -8.51 22.65
N SER A 435 24.52 -8.45 21.40
CA SER A 435 25.69 -9.22 20.99
C SER A 435 27.02 -8.66 21.51
N VAL A 436 28.00 -9.55 21.67
CA VAL A 436 29.43 -9.22 21.88
C VAL A 436 30.30 -9.62 20.69
N ASP A 437 29.70 -10.12 19.61
CA ASP A 437 30.41 -10.52 18.39
C ASP A 437 30.78 -9.30 17.53
N GLU A 438 31.97 -9.33 16.94
CA GLU A 438 32.40 -8.38 15.90
C GLU A 438 31.42 -8.37 14.70
N CYS A 439 31.31 -7.22 14.02
CA CYS A 439 30.52 -7.10 12.79
C CYS A 439 30.93 -8.16 11.76
N ARG A 440 29.96 -8.92 11.25
CA ARG A 440 30.19 -10.10 10.40
C ARG A 440 30.13 -9.73 8.92
N PRO A 441 30.98 -10.25 8.03
CA PRO A 441 30.97 -9.91 6.60
C PRO A 441 29.84 -10.65 5.85
N CYS A 442 29.18 -9.96 4.91
CA CYS A 442 28.09 -10.56 4.12
C CYS A 442 28.54 -11.41 2.91
N GLU A 443 29.84 -11.37 2.57
CA GLU A 443 30.46 -12.06 1.43
C GLU A 443 29.69 -11.89 0.09
N PRO A 444 29.50 -10.66 -0.43
CA PRO A 444 28.67 -10.40 -1.62
C PRO A 444 29.13 -11.14 -2.90
N ASP A 445 30.42 -11.49 -3.00
CA ASP A 445 30.97 -12.35 -4.07
C ASP A 445 30.35 -13.77 -4.08
N ARG A 446 29.86 -14.25 -2.93
CA ARG A 446 29.11 -15.50 -2.78
C ARG A 446 27.60 -15.25 -2.72
N ASN A 447 27.20 -14.17 -2.07
CA ASN A 447 25.81 -13.82 -1.78
C ASN A 447 25.31 -12.65 -2.65
N SER A 448 25.26 -12.83 -3.97
CA SER A 448 24.86 -11.77 -4.91
C SER A 448 23.38 -11.33 -4.81
N GLY A 449 22.62 -11.90 -3.88
CA GLY A 449 21.25 -11.49 -3.54
C GLY A 449 21.14 -10.70 -2.24
N VAL A 450 22.26 -10.35 -1.62
CA VAL A 450 22.35 -9.61 -0.36
C VAL A 450 23.37 -8.49 -0.53
N ASP A 451 22.95 -7.28 -0.17
CA ASP A 451 23.85 -6.15 0.10
C ASP A 451 23.77 -5.81 1.60
N CYS A 452 24.81 -5.18 2.13
CA CYS A 452 24.88 -4.82 3.55
C CYS A 452 25.40 -3.40 3.69
N ALA A 453 24.49 -2.50 4.04
CA ALA A 453 24.72 -1.08 4.20
C ALA A 453 24.21 -0.67 5.58
N ASP A 454 24.94 0.21 6.26
CA ASP A 454 24.56 0.75 7.57
C ASP A 454 24.23 -0.35 8.62
N GLY A 455 24.99 -1.44 8.60
CA GLY A 455 24.86 -2.61 9.48
C GLY A 455 23.61 -3.48 9.28
N ASP A 456 22.66 -3.05 8.45
CA ASP A 456 21.50 -3.83 8.02
C ASP A 456 21.86 -4.83 6.91
N ILE A 457 21.09 -5.92 6.85
CA ILE A 457 21.07 -6.83 5.69
C ILE A 457 19.94 -6.39 4.76
N MET A 458 20.29 -5.92 3.56
CA MET A 458 19.37 -5.59 2.48
C MET A 458 19.28 -6.77 1.51
N VAL A 459 18.13 -7.45 1.50
CA VAL A 459 17.89 -8.54 0.54
C VAL A 459 17.44 -7.93 -0.78
N VAL A 460 18.19 -8.21 -1.85
CA VAL A 460 17.92 -7.69 -3.19
C VAL A 460 16.60 -8.25 -3.72
N ARG A 461 15.85 -7.43 -4.45
CA ARG A 461 14.59 -7.80 -5.10
C ARG A 461 14.65 -9.18 -5.79
N ASP A 462 13.57 -9.95 -5.65
CA ASP A 462 13.40 -11.30 -6.18
C ASP A 462 14.45 -12.33 -5.68
N HIS A 463 15.20 -12.02 -4.61
CA HIS A 463 16.06 -12.97 -3.90
C HIS A 463 15.48 -13.38 -2.54
N TRP A 464 15.82 -14.59 -2.13
CA TRP A 464 15.65 -15.13 -0.79
C TRP A 464 16.99 -15.15 -0.06
N MET A 465 16.95 -14.97 1.25
CA MET A 465 18.11 -15.07 2.15
C MET A 465 17.71 -15.88 3.39
N GLY A 466 18.66 -16.63 3.92
CA GLY A 466 18.58 -17.27 5.23
C GLY A 466 19.96 -17.62 5.76
N PHE A 467 20.00 -18.38 6.86
CA PHE A 467 21.25 -18.85 7.47
C PHE A 467 21.49 -20.34 7.19
N HIS A 468 22.75 -20.75 7.26
CA HIS A 468 23.12 -22.14 7.00
C HIS A 468 22.61 -23.06 8.14
N PRO A 469 21.94 -24.19 7.87
CA PRO A 469 21.30 -25.00 8.92
C PRO A 469 22.27 -25.74 9.85
N GLY A 470 23.58 -25.66 9.60
CA GLY A 470 24.64 -26.11 10.52
C GLY A 470 25.51 -24.98 11.07
N ASP A 471 25.22 -23.73 10.69
CA ASP A 471 25.95 -22.53 11.07
C ASP A 471 25.03 -21.29 10.93
N ASN A 472 24.52 -20.81 12.06
CA ASN A 472 23.61 -19.66 12.14
C ASN A 472 24.29 -18.33 11.76
N GLU A 473 25.58 -18.34 11.45
CA GLU A 473 26.38 -17.16 11.14
C GLU A 473 26.61 -17.00 9.62
N THR A 474 26.73 -18.10 8.87
CA THR A 474 26.90 -18.05 7.41
C THR A 474 25.59 -17.70 6.70
N ILE A 475 25.55 -16.51 6.10
CA ILE A 475 24.49 -16.09 5.16
C ILE A 475 24.50 -16.99 3.92
N ILE A 476 23.32 -17.48 3.54
CA ILE A 476 23.05 -18.12 2.24
C ILE A 476 21.92 -17.38 1.51
N SER A 477 22.16 -17.01 0.25
CA SER A 477 21.18 -16.31 -0.58
C SER A 477 20.96 -16.99 -1.93
N ALA A 478 19.79 -16.78 -2.51
CA ALA A 478 19.37 -17.40 -3.77
C ALA A 478 18.28 -16.58 -4.48
N LEU A 479 18.48 -16.26 -5.76
CA LEU A 479 17.44 -15.70 -6.64
C LEU A 479 16.24 -16.66 -6.67
N CYS A 480 15.06 -16.23 -6.25
CA CYS A 480 13.87 -17.08 -6.18
C CYS A 480 12.97 -16.89 -7.41
N PRO A 481 11.77 -17.50 -7.49
CA PRO A 481 10.80 -17.17 -8.52
C PRO A 481 10.31 -15.72 -8.38
N SER A 482 10.09 -15.07 -9.52
CA SER A 482 9.52 -13.72 -9.61
C SER A 482 8.34 -13.55 -8.63
N GLN A 483 8.39 -12.52 -7.80
CA GLN A 483 7.38 -12.15 -6.79
C GLN A 483 7.14 -13.19 -5.66
N HIS A 484 7.98 -14.22 -5.45
CA HIS A 484 7.86 -15.08 -4.26
C HIS A 484 8.49 -14.45 -3.00
N CYS A 485 9.58 -13.70 -3.18
CA CYS A 485 10.38 -13.08 -2.12
C CYS A 485 10.27 -11.55 -2.20
N CYS A 486 11.22 -10.83 -1.59
CA CYS A 486 11.36 -9.37 -1.62
C CYS A 486 10.88 -8.74 -2.94
N GLN A 487 9.81 -7.93 -2.87
CA GLN A 487 9.16 -7.34 -4.06
C GLN A 487 9.59 -5.89 -4.31
N ASP A 488 10.13 -5.22 -3.29
CA ASP A 488 10.50 -3.80 -3.31
C ASP A 488 11.67 -3.52 -4.26
N THR A 489 11.68 -2.33 -4.88
CA THR A 489 12.74 -1.93 -5.83
C THR A 489 14.08 -1.70 -5.16
N ASP A 490 14.05 -1.28 -3.90
CA ASP A 490 15.21 -0.75 -3.18
C ASP A 490 15.83 -1.82 -2.27
N GLY A 491 15.30 -3.05 -2.33
CA GLY A 491 15.63 -4.16 -1.44
C GLY A 491 14.79 -4.15 -0.15
N CYS A 492 14.77 -5.30 0.54
CA CYS A 492 13.97 -5.51 1.74
C CYS A 492 14.87 -5.75 2.95
N LYS A 493 14.65 -5.02 4.03
CA LYS A 493 15.41 -5.17 5.28
C LYS A 493 15.11 -6.51 5.95
N TYR A 494 16.16 -7.27 6.25
CA TYR A 494 16.03 -8.51 7.01
C TYR A 494 15.58 -8.25 8.47
N ASN A 495 16.10 -7.19 9.09
CA ASN A 495 15.82 -6.87 10.50
C ASN A 495 14.35 -6.53 10.77
N ASP A 496 13.73 -5.77 9.87
CA ASP A 496 12.30 -5.45 9.93
C ASP A 496 11.45 -6.74 9.85
N ALA A 497 11.86 -7.70 9.01
CA ALA A 497 11.18 -8.98 8.82
C ALA A 497 11.31 -9.97 9.99
N VAL A 498 12.29 -9.77 10.88
CA VAL A 498 12.46 -10.57 12.12
C VAL A 498 11.59 -10.01 13.24
N ASN A 499 11.43 -8.69 13.32
CA ASN A 499 10.74 -8.00 14.42
C ASN A 499 9.28 -7.65 14.13
N HIS A 500 8.85 -7.65 12.86
CA HIS A 500 7.46 -7.39 12.48
C HIS A 500 6.78 -8.59 11.83
N VAL A 501 5.49 -8.73 12.14
CA VAL A 501 4.64 -9.84 11.74
C VAL A 501 4.31 -9.75 10.25
N GLU A 502 4.71 -10.78 9.50
CA GLU A 502 4.29 -11.10 8.13
C GLU A 502 4.66 -10.10 7.00
N GLY A 503 5.45 -10.57 6.01
CA GLY A 503 5.36 -10.06 4.63
C GLY A 503 6.57 -9.37 3.99
N VAL A 504 7.64 -9.05 4.74
CA VAL A 504 8.78 -8.25 4.20
C VAL A 504 9.72 -9.06 3.30
N LEU A 505 10.22 -10.23 3.75
CA LEU A 505 11.14 -11.07 2.96
C LEU A 505 10.44 -11.99 1.94
N CYS A 506 9.17 -12.28 2.18
CA CYS A 506 8.37 -13.25 1.44
C CYS A 506 6.99 -12.68 1.15
N ALA A 507 6.48 -12.93 -0.06
CA ALA A 507 5.16 -12.45 -0.46
C ALA A 507 4.06 -12.91 0.51
N LEU A 508 3.05 -12.06 0.72
CA LEU A 508 1.99 -12.21 1.73
C LEU A 508 1.54 -13.67 1.97
N ASN A 509 1.52 -14.06 3.25
CA ASN A 509 1.18 -15.38 3.78
C ASN A 509 2.05 -16.57 3.28
N ARG A 510 3.24 -16.34 2.71
CA ARG A 510 4.26 -17.39 2.51
C ARG A 510 5.05 -17.65 3.79
N ASP A 511 5.51 -18.89 3.95
CA ASP A 511 6.33 -19.29 5.10
C ASP A 511 7.81 -18.89 4.88
N PRO A 512 8.35 -17.91 5.65
CA PRO A 512 9.75 -17.48 5.51
C PRO A 512 10.77 -18.53 5.98
N ALA A 513 10.35 -19.54 6.77
CA ALA A 513 11.23 -20.65 7.15
C ALA A 513 11.47 -21.61 5.98
N THR A 514 10.65 -21.58 4.92
CA THR A 514 10.89 -22.35 3.69
C THR A 514 11.84 -21.64 2.74
N ARG A 515 12.77 -22.41 2.14
CA ARG A 515 13.71 -21.89 1.14
C ARG A 515 12.93 -21.30 -0.04
N LEU A 516 13.40 -20.17 -0.58
CA LEU A 516 12.76 -19.47 -1.70
C LEU A 516 11.30 -19.04 -1.41
N CYS A 517 10.92 -18.93 -0.13
CA CYS A 517 9.52 -18.74 0.31
C CYS A 517 8.58 -19.80 -0.31
N GLY A 518 9.04 -21.05 -0.45
CA GLY A 518 8.37 -22.09 -1.25
C GLY A 518 6.93 -22.40 -0.86
N ALA A 519 6.62 -22.47 0.44
CA ALA A 519 5.31 -22.82 0.97
C ALA A 519 4.45 -21.61 1.35
N CYS A 520 3.15 -21.86 1.52
CA CYS A 520 2.24 -20.97 2.25
C CYS A 520 2.27 -21.32 3.75
N LEU A 521 1.89 -20.36 4.61
CA LEU A 521 1.62 -20.62 6.03
C LEU A 521 0.49 -21.64 6.21
N ASP A 522 0.48 -22.33 7.36
CA ASP A 522 -0.54 -23.35 7.67
C ASP A 522 -1.97 -22.77 7.60
N GLY A 523 -2.83 -23.42 6.79
CA GLY A 523 -4.20 -22.97 6.54
C GLY A 523 -4.34 -21.91 5.42
N TYR A 524 -3.28 -21.61 4.68
CA TYR A 524 -3.28 -20.77 3.48
C TYR A 524 -2.97 -21.60 2.22
N SER A 525 -3.43 -21.12 1.07
CA SER A 525 -3.23 -21.71 -0.25
C SER A 525 -2.70 -20.68 -1.23
N GLU A 526 -1.96 -21.09 -2.26
CA GLU A 526 -1.46 -20.14 -3.26
C GLU A 526 -2.62 -19.67 -4.15
N ALA A 527 -2.74 -18.35 -4.34
CA ALA A 527 -3.76 -17.77 -5.19
C ALA A 527 -3.58 -18.23 -6.65
N MET A 528 -4.66 -18.39 -7.42
CA MET A 528 -4.55 -18.75 -8.84
C MET A 528 -4.04 -17.60 -9.72
N ASN A 529 -4.26 -16.36 -9.29
CA ASN A 529 -3.91 -15.13 -10.00
C ASN A 529 -2.69 -14.38 -9.45
N SER A 530 -2.03 -14.88 -8.41
CA SER A 530 -0.83 -14.26 -7.80
C SER A 530 0.08 -15.33 -7.20
N PRO A 531 1.39 -15.09 -7.02
CA PRO A 531 2.21 -15.92 -6.15
C PRO A 531 2.01 -15.62 -4.65
N LYS A 532 1.22 -14.60 -4.26
CA LYS A 532 0.77 -14.43 -2.86
C LYS A 532 -0.09 -15.63 -2.41
N CYS A 533 -0.01 -15.96 -1.13
CA CYS A 533 -0.87 -16.98 -0.50
C CYS A 533 -2.09 -16.31 0.16
N VAL A 534 -3.23 -16.98 0.16
CA VAL A 534 -4.50 -16.52 0.74
C VAL A 534 -5.24 -17.65 1.44
N LYS A 535 -6.05 -17.28 2.43
CA LYS A 535 -6.94 -18.21 3.14
C LYS A 535 -8.15 -18.54 2.26
N CYS A 536 -8.59 -19.79 2.29
CA CYS A 536 -9.73 -20.24 1.48
C CYS A 536 -11.06 -20.17 2.26
N ASP A 537 -11.99 -19.33 1.81
CA ASP A 537 -13.39 -19.37 2.27
C ASP A 537 -14.15 -20.62 1.75
N GLY A 538 -13.60 -21.30 0.73
CA GLY A 538 -14.11 -22.56 0.21
C GLY A 538 -13.33 -23.10 -0.98
N ASN A 539 -13.80 -24.22 -1.54
CA ASN A 539 -13.27 -24.78 -2.79
C ASN A 539 -14.07 -24.22 -3.98
N HIS A 540 -13.48 -23.27 -4.70
CA HIS A 540 -14.14 -22.51 -5.78
C HIS A 540 -14.16 -23.28 -7.12
N PHE A 541 -14.84 -24.42 -7.14
CA PHE A 541 -14.96 -25.28 -8.32
C PHE A 541 -15.67 -24.62 -9.51
N GLU A 542 -16.44 -23.55 -9.29
CA GLU A 542 -17.04 -22.72 -10.33
C GLU A 542 -16.01 -22.15 -11.31
N PHE A 543 -14.78 -21.86 -10.87
CA PHE A 543 -13.72 -21.40 -11.77
C PHE A 543 -13.29 -22.46 -12.79
N LEU A 544 -13.61 -23.76 -12.60
CA LEU A 544 -13.41 -24.78 -13.63
C LEU A 544 -14.28 -24.58 -14.88
N LEU A 545 -15.36 -23.80 -14.80
CA LEU A 545 -16.22 -23.53 -15.95
C LEU A 545 -15.45 -22.82 -17.09
N LEU A 546 -14.48 -21.97 -16.76
CA LEU A 546 -13.66 -21.25 -17.73
C LEU A 546 -12.68 -22.17 -18.51
N PRO A 547 -11.82 -22.99 -17.87
CA PRO A 547 -11.01 -23.98 -18.58
C PRO A 547 -11.86 -25.07 -19.24
N ILE A 548 -13.02 -25.46 -18.69
CA ILE A 548 -13.95 -26.36 -19.39
C ILE A 548 -14.47 -25.72 -20.69
N PHE A 549 -14.84 -24.43 -20.67
CA PHE A 549 -15.29 -23.70 -21.85
C PHE A 549 -14.18 -23.53 -22.90
N SER A 550 -12.96 -23.19 -22.49
CA SER A 550 -11.80 -23.12 -23.40
C SER A 550 -11.44 -24.51 -23.96
N CYS A 551 -11.55 -25.57 -23.16
CA CYS A 551 -11.43 -26.96 -23.62
C CYS A 551 -12.47 -27.33 -24.70
N VAL A 552 -13.73 -26.91 -24.52
CA VAL A 552 -14.79 -27.12 -25.53
C VAL A 552 -14.48 -26.37 -26.82
N ILE A 553 -14.11 -25.09 -26.74
CA ILE A 553 -13.73 -24.29 -27.91
C ILE A 553 -12.54 -24.92 -28.64
N LEU A 554 -11.46 -25.28 -27.93
CA LEU A 554 -10.29 -25.90 -28.52
C LEU A 554 -10.59 -27.27 -29.12
N THR A 555 -11.45 -28.07 -28.48
CA THR A 555 -11.91 -29.37 -29.01
C THR A 555 -12.70 -29.19 -30.31
N LEU A 556 -13.63 -28.24 -30.37
CA LEU A 556 -14.38 -27.89 -31.58
C LEU A 556 -13.46 -27.36 -32.69
N LEU A 557 -12.49 -26.52 -32.34
CA LEU A 557 -11.47 -25.96 -33.24
C LEU A 557 -10.58 -27.06 -33.84
N VAL A 558 -10.13 -28.02 -33.02
CA VAL A 558 -9.41 -29.23 -33.45
C VAL A 558 -10.28 -30.11 -34.35
N PHE A 559 -11.56 -30.31 -34.05
CA PHE A 559 -12.45 -31.10 -34.89
C PHE A 559 -12.73 -30.42 -36.24
N PHE A 560 -13.04 -29.12 -36.26
CA PHE A 560 -13.18 -28.33 -37.49
C PHE A 560 -11.94 -28.45 -38.38
N CYS A 561 -10.75 -28.37 -37.77
CA CYS A 561 -9.49 -28.64 -38.43
C CYS A 561 -9.35 -30.09 -38.92
N SER A 562 -9.85 -31.08 -38.18
CA SER A 562 -9.60 -32.51 -38.44
C SER A 562 -10.54 -33.15 -39.47
N VAL A 563 -11.56 -32.43 -39.93
CA VAL A 563 -12.38 -32.77 -41.10
C VAL A 563 -11.52 -32.98 -42.35
N ASP A 564 -11.78 -34.04 -43.13
CA ASP A 564 -11.17 -34.24 -44.47
C ASP A 564 -12.21 -33.96 -45.58
N PRO A 565 -11.96 -33.00 -46.49
CA PRO A 565 -12.98 -32.57 -47.46
C PRO A 565 -13.24 -33.54 -48.62
N ASN A 566 -12.39 -34.54 -48.86
CA ASN A 566 -12.32 -35.23 -50.16
C ASN A 566 -12.93 -36.64 -50.24
N ASN A 567 -13.53 -37.19 -49.17
CA ASN A 567 -14.08 -38.57 -49.17
C ASN A 567 -15.14 -38.83 -50.27
N ARG A 568 -15.78 -37.80 -50.83
CA ARG A 568 -16.68 -37.95 -51.98
C ARG A 568 -16.00 -38.52 -53.23
N LYS A 569 -14.80 -38.04 -53.60
CA LYS A 569 -14.18 -38.40 -54.90
C LYS A 569 -13.87 -39.90 -55.05
N SER A 570 -13.63 -40.61 -53.93
CA SER A 570 -13.36 -42.06 -53.97
C SER A 570 -14.60 -42.94 -54.14
N LYS A 571 -15.81 -42.42 -53.88
CA LYS A 571 -17.08 -43.10 -54.22
C LYS A 571 -17.63 -42.60 -55.54
N GLN A 572 -17.53 -41.29 -55.77
CA GLN A 572 -18.05 -40.67 -56.98
C GLN A 572 -17.26 -41.12 -58.23
N ALA A 573 -15.97 -41.43 -58.15
CA ALA A 573 -15.26 -42.11 -59.26
C ALA A 573 -15.75 -43.56 -59.55
N THR A 574 -16.54 -44.15 -58.66
CA THR A 574 -17.20 -45.45 -58.83
C THR A 574 -18.63 -45.30 -59.36
N ASP A 575 -19.34 -44.25 -58.93
CA ASP A 575 -20.72 -43.96 -59.36
C ASP A 575 -20.80 -43.15 -60.67
N ASP A 576 -19.87 -42.22 -60.96
CA ASP A 576 -19.82 -41.46 -62.23
C ASP A 576 -19.60 -42.41 -63.43
N ASN A 577 -18.85 -43.51 -63.23
CA ASN A 577 -18.71 -44.61 -64.20
C ASN A 577 -20.03 -45.37 -64.48
N ARG A 578 -21.10 -45.06 -63.76
CA ARG A 578 -22.45 -45.63 -63.90
C ARG A 578 -23.50 -44.60 -64.35
N GLU A 579 -23.26 -43.31 -64.12
CA GLU A 579 -24.19 -42.21 -64.47
C GLU A 579 -23.85 -41.43 -65.75
N GLN A 580 -22.79 -41.81 -66.48
CA GLN A 580 -22.29 -41.12 -67.69
C GLN A 580 -23.25 -41.08 -68.91
N ASN A 581 -24.53 -41.44 -68.74
CA ASN A 581 -25.57 -41.53 -69.78
C ASN A 581 -26.76 -40.56 -69.61
N GLN A 582 -26.76 -39.63 -68.65
CA GLN A 582 -27.84 -38.63 -68.51
C GLN A 582 -27.34 -37.18 -68.53
N VAL A 583 -27.41 -36.56 -69.72
CA VAL A 583 -27.27 -35.11 -69.89
C VAL A 583 -28.45 -34.41 -69.20
N SER A 584 -28.16 -33.59 -68.18
CA SER A 584 -29.17 -32.80 -67.48
C SER A 584 -28.70 -31.36 -67.22
N ALA A 585 -29.65 -30.42 -67.21
CA ALA A 585 -29.40 -28.99 -67.39
C ALA A 585 -28.69 -28.30 -66.20
N PRO A 586 -27.92 -27.22 -66.44
CA PRO A 586 -27.22 -26.48 -65.39
C PRO A 586 -28.20 -25.85 -64.40
N LYS A 587 -28.07 -26.22 -63.12
CA LYS A 587 -28.87 -25.64 -62.01
C LYS A 587 -28.20 -24.40 -61.42
N HIS A 588 -29.03 -23.50 -60.89
CA HIS A 588 -28.68 -22.12 -60.54
C HIS A 588 -27.44 -21.94 -59.64
N ALA A 589 -26.78 -20.79 -59.79
CA ALA A 589 -25.65 -20.36 -58.99
C ALA A 589 -25.96 -20.34 -57.48
N PRO A 590 -25.00 -20.72 -56.62
CA PRO A 590 -25.19 -20.80 -55.18
C PRO A 590 -25.25 -19.40 -54.54
N LYS A 591 -26.43 -18.99 -54.04
CA LYS A 591 -26.68 -17.64 -53.48
C LYS A 591 -25.93 -17.29 -52.18
N ASN A 592 -25.23 -18.23 -51.55
CA ASN A 592 -24.62 -18.03 -50.23
C ASN A 592 -23.11 -17.72 -50.33
N MET A 593 -22.79 -16.43 -50.52
CA MET A 593 -21.41 -15.91 -50.62
C MET A 593 -20.48 -16.40 -49.51
N CYS A 594 -20.95 -16.43 -48.25
CA CYS A 594 -20.17 -16.90 -47.11
C CYS A 594 -19.74 -18.38 -47.25
N THR A 595 -20.57 -19.23 -47.86
CA THR A 595 -20.23 -20.64 -48.11
C THR A 595 -19.13 -20.79 -49.16
N ALA A 596 -19.09 -19.93 -50.19
CA ALA A 596 -18.09 -20.00 -51.25
C ALA A 596 -16.66 -19.77 -50.71
N ILE A 597 -16.49 -18.81 -49.81
CA ILE A 597 -15.20 -18.48 -49.19
C ILE A 597 -14.64 -19.69 -48.42
N PHE A 598 -15.46 -20.34 -47.58
CA PHE A 598 -15.06 -21.52 -46.80
C PHE A 598 -14.94 -22.82 -47.62
N THR A 599 -15.37 -22.86 -48.88
CA THR A 599 -15.14 -24.02 -49.76
C THR A 599 -13.79 -24.01 -50.48
N HIS A 600 -13.07 -22.88 -50.52
CA HIS A 600 -11.79 -22.82 -51.21
C HIS A 600 -10.68 -23.53 -50.41
N GLY A 601 -10.33 -24.75 -50.82
CA GLY A 601 -9.47 -25.66 -50.03
C GLY A 601 -8.09 -25.12 -49.68
N TYR A 602 -7.52 -24.24 -50.51
CA TYR A 602 -6.27 -23.54 -50.21
C TYR A 602 -6.42 -22.58 -49.02
N PHE A 603 -7.51 -21.82 -48.96
CA PHE A 603 -7.80 -20.87 -47.88
C PHE A 603 -8.01 -21.58 -46.53
N GLN A 604 -8.75 -22.69 -46.51
CA GLN A 604 -8.92 -23.51 -45.30
C GLN A 604 -7.58 -24.12 -44.83
N PHE A 605 -6.73 -24.58 -45.77
CA PHE A 605 -5.41 -25.14 -45.45
C PHE A 605 -4.44 -24.09 -44.91
N MET A 606 -4.46 -22.88 -45.48
CA MET A 606 -3.67 -21.73 -45.07
C MET A 606 -4.07 -21.21 -43.69
N ILE A 607 -5.35 -20.86 -43.47
CA ILE A 607 -5.82 -20.35 -42.17
C ILE A 607 -5.50 -21.35 -41.06
N ARG A 608 -5.71 -22.65 -41.30
CA ARG A 608 -5.31 -23.69 -40.34
C ARG A 608 -3.82 -23.69 -40.04
N THR A 609 -2.96 -23.40 -41.01
CA THR A 609 -1.51 -23.41 -40.80
C THR A 609 -1.06 -22.15 -40.06
N MET A 610 -1.50 -20.97 -40.48
CA MET A 610 -1.23 -19.70 -39.81
C MET A 610 -1.77 -19.65 -38.38
N VAL A 611 -3.07 -19.95 -38.17
CA VAL A 611 -3.71 -19.83 -36.85
C VAL A 611 -3.26 -20.96 -35.92
N MET A 612 -3.41 -22.22 -36.32
CA MET A 612 -3.18 -23.40 -35.45
C MET A 612 -1.70 -23.80 -35.32
N LYS A 613 -0.77 -23.03 -35.90
CA LYS A 613 0.67 -23.16 -35.64
C LYS A 613 1.30 -21.82 -35.38
N ASN A 614 1.44 -20.98 -36.41
CA ASN A 614 2.28 -19.80 -36.33
C ASN A 614 1.84 -18.87 -35.18
N ILE A 615 0.54 -18.55 -35.10
CA ILE A 615 0.00 -17.74 -33.99
C ILE A 615 -0.03 -18.54 -32.69
N PHE A 616 -0.63 -19.75 -32.68
CA PHE A 616 -0.81 -20.51 -31.43
C PHE A 616 0.53 -20.82 -30.74
N TYR A 617 1.56 -21.24 -31.48
CA TYR A 617 2.88 -21.56 -30.96
C TYR A 617 3.72 -20.31 -30.66
N TYR A 618 3.44 -19.17 -31.31
CA TYR A 618 4.02 -17.89 -30.91
C TYR A 618 3.44 -17.43 -29.57
N GLN A 619 2.12 -17.41 -29.41
CA GLN A 619 1.50 -16.99 -28.15
C GLN A 619 1.86 -17.93 -27.00
N GLN A 620 1.93 -19.25 -27.23
CA GLN A 620 2.49 -20.20 -26.26
C GLN A 620 3.94 -19.85 -25.86
N ALA A 621 4.80 -19.51 -26.83
CA ALA A 621 6.20 -19.18 -26.56
C ALA A 621 6.34 -17.82 -25.85
N VAL A 622 5.51 -16.83 -26.18
CA VAL A 622 5.49 -15.53 -25.49
C VAL A 622 5.00 -15.69 -24.06
N ALA A 623 3.88 -16.40 -23.82
CA ALA A 623 3.38 -16.65 -22.47
C ALA A 623 4.42 -17.39 -21.61
N GLN A 624 5.04 -18.45 -22.15
CA GLN A 624 6.12 -19.18 -21.47
C GLN A 624 7.34 -18.30 -21.17
N MET A 625 7.73 -17.38 -22.06
CA MET A 625 8.78 -16.41 -21.77
C MET A 625 8.35 -15.41 -20.68
N LEU A 626 7.13 -14.90 -20.73
CA LEU A 626 6.63 -13.88 -19.80
C LEU A 626 6.23 -14.42 -18.43
N ALA A 627 6.05 -15.74 -18.27
CA ALA A 627 5.86 -16.41 -16.98
C ALA A 627 7.08 -16.31 -16.03
N THR A 628 8.19 -15.72 -16.46
CA THR A 628 9.32 -15.31 -15.62
C THR A 628 9.58 -13.80 -15.65
N SER A 629 8.58 -13.00 -16.02
CA SER A 629 8.65 -11.54 -16.08
C SER A 629 8.06 -10.94 -14.81
N THR A 630 8.85 -10.17 -14.08
CA THR A 630 8.42 -9.34 -12.95
C THR A 630 7.49 -8.21 -13.37
N TYR A 631 7.58 -7.78 -14.64
CA TYR A 631 6.92 -6.59 -15.15
C TYR A 631 5.46 -6.83 -15.64
N PRO A 632 4.52 -5.91 -15.33
CA PRO A 632 3.15 -5.93 -15.83
C PRO A 632 3.09 -5.55 -17.33
N VAL A 633 3.22 -6.54 -18.19
CA VAL A 633 3.06 -6.39 -19.64
C VAL A 633 1.56 -6.43 -20.01
N LEU A 634 1.05 -5.40 -20.69
CA LEU A 634 -0.34 -5.39 -21.13
C LEU A 634 -0.61 -6.53 -22.14
N PHE A 635 -1.80 -7.13 -22.06
CA PHE A 635 -2.22 -8.27 -22.88
C PHE A 635 -1.46 -9.60 -22.62
N THR A 636 -0.73 -9.74 -21.51
CA THR A 636 -0.27 -11.06 -21.01
C THR A 636 -1.39 -12.09 -20.99
N ASP A 637 -2.55 -11.74 -20.43
CA ASP A 637 -3.75 -12.58 -20.39
C ASP A 637 -4.13 -13.12 -21.76
N LEU A 638 -4.10 -12.27 -22.80
CA LEU A 638 -4.41 -12.67 -24.17
C LEU A 638 -3.45 -13.77 -24.65
N SER A 639 -2.19 -13.74 -24.25
CA SER A 639 -1.22 -14.80 -24.55
C SER A 639 -1.41 -16.05 -23.68
N ALA A 640 -1.73 -15.90 -22.39
CA ALA A 640 -1.97 -16.99 -21.44
C ALA A 640 -3.16 -17.88 -21.86
N GLN A 641 -4.21 -17.31 -22.45
CA GLN A 641 -5.32 -18.05 -23.05
C GLN A 641 -4.90 -19.01 -24.18
N PHE A 642 -3.76 -18.76 -24.85
CA PHE A 642 -3.15 -19.72 -25.80
C PHE A 642 -2.12 -20.65 -25.16
N GLU A 643 -1.56 -20.30 -24.00
CA GLU A 643 -0.72 -21.22 -23.25
C GLU A 643 -1.53 -22.44 -22.75
N LEU A 644 -2.85 -22.25 -22.55
CA LEU A 644 -3.78 -23.22 -21.97
C LEU A 644 -3.46 -23.50 -20.49
N SER A 645 -2.94 -22.48 -19.82
CA SER A 645 -2.78 -22.38 -18.36
C SER A 645 -4.15 -22.28 -17.67
N VAL A 646 -4.23 -22.72 -16.42
CA VAL A 646 -5.31 -22.31 -15.48
C VAL A 646 -4.87 -21.09 -14.68
N THR A 647 -3.56 -20.93 -14.47
CA THR A 647 -2.98 -19.76 -13.79
C THR A 647 -2.92 -18.57 -14.74
N THR A 648 -3.60 -17.48 -14.37
CA THR A 648 -3.54 -16.17 -15.06
C THR A 648 -3.07 -15.15 -14.04
N THR A 649 -1.75 -14.89 -14.01
CA THR A 649 -1.13 -13.97 -13.05
C THR A 649 -1.54 -12.53 -13.35
N VAL A 650 -2.39 -11.98 -12.49
CA VAL A 650 -2.77 -10.56 -12.49
C VAL A 650 -1.76 -9.83 -11.61
N PHE A 651 -0.90 -9.05 -12.25
CA PHE A 651 0.02 -8.13 -11.58
C PHE A 651 -0.79 -7.07 -10.84
N ASP A 652 -0.43 -6.80 -9.57
CA ASP A 652 -1.17 -5.92 -8.65
C ASP A 652 -2.68 -6.17 -8.62
N ALA A 653 -3.05 -7.45 -8.43
CA ALA A 653 -4.34 -7.75 -7.84
C ALA A 653 -4.36 -7.27 -6.38
N ASP A 654 -5.29 -6.35 -6.07
CA ASP A 654 -5.69 -6.02 -4.70
C ASP A 654 -5.95 -7.30 -3.90
N GLU A 655 -5.76 -7.27 -2.58
CA GLU A 655 -5.91 -8.47 -1.74
C GLU A 655 -7.32 -9.07 -1.81
N ALA A 656 -8.34 -8.21 -1.94
CA ALA A 656 -9.73 -8.59 -2.17
C ALA A 656 -10.01 -9.22 -3.56
N ALA A 657 -9.06 -9.15 -4.50
CA ALA A 657 -9.12 -9.79 -5.82
C ALA A 657 -8.28 -11.07 -5.91
N LEU A 658 -7.55 -11.45 -4.84
CA LEU A 658 -6.85 -12.73 -4.75
C LEU A 658 -7.85 -13.86 -4.47
N TRP A 659 -7.71 -15.00 -5.15
CA TRP A 659 -8.58 -16.16 -4.95
C TRP A 659 -7.81 -17.48 -5.02
N CYS A 660 -8.08 -18.38 -4.08
CA CYS A 660 -7.62 -19.76 -4.14
C CYS A 660 -8.61 -20.65 -4.91
N PHE A 661 -8.13 -21.79 -5.42
CA PHE A 661 -8.98 -22.74 -6.15
C PHE A 661 -9.48 -23.90 -5.26
N VAL A 662 -8.57 -24.46 -4.46
CA VAL A 662 -8.78 -25.58 -3.53
C VAL A 662 -7.95 -25.30 -2.29
N ASP A 663 -8.46 -25.67 -1.12
CA ASP A 663 -7.74 -25.52 0.15
C ASP A 663 -6.53 -26.47 0.27
N GLY A 664 -5.46 -26.00 0.92
CA GLY A 664 -4.14 -26.64 0.95
C GLY A 664 -3.37 -26.64 -0.38
N LEU A 665 -3.72 -25.79 -1.37
CA LEU A 665 -3.07 -25.81 -2.69
C LEU A 665 -1.77 -24.99 -2.72
N GLY A 666 -0.64 -25.61 -2.35
CA GLY A 666 0.70 -25.03 -2.52
C GLY A 666 1.20 -24.98 -3.97
N ALA A 667 2.35 -24.32 -4.18
CA ALA A 667 2.97 -24.04 -5.49
C ALA A 667 3.10 -25.27 -6.41
N LYS A 668 3.59 -26.40 -5.86
CA LYS A 668 3.67 -27.69 -6.56
C LYS A 668 2.30 -28.18 -7.07
N GLY A 669 1.25 -27.97 -6.29
CA GLY A 669 -0.13 -28.29 -6.66
C GLY A 669 -0.61 -27.40 -7.81
N LYS A 670 -0.39 -26.08 -7.73
CA LYS A 670 -0.71 -25.10 -8.78
C LYS A 670 -0.02 -25.43 -10.11
N ILE A 671 1.27 -25.80 -10.08
CA ILE A 671 2.03 -26.30 -11.26
C ILE A 671 1.43 -27.57 -11.87
N LEU A 672 0.86 -28.46 -11.04
CA LEU A 672 0.19 -29.67 -11.52
C LEU A 672 -1.24 -29.42 -12.05
N VAL A 673 -1.96 -28.42 -11.52
CA VAL A 673 -3.28 -28.00 -12.04
C VAL A 673 -3.18 -27.49 -13.48
N ASP A 674 -2.04 -26.94 -13.90
CA ASP A 674 -1.78 -26.55 -15.29
C ASP A 674 -1.77 -27.73 -16.29
N LEU A 675 -1.72 -28.99 -15.84
CA LEU A 675 -1.95 -30.18 -16.67
C LEU A 675 -3.44 -30.52 -16.86
N LEU A 676 -4.34 -29.90 -16.09
CA LEU A 676 -5.78 -30.17 -16.13
C LEU A 676 -6.40 -29.83 -17.48
N VAL A 677 -6.06 -28.68 -18.08
CA VAL A 677 -6.57 -28.28 -19.40
C VAL A 677 -6.10 -29.27 -20.48
N PRO A 678 -4.80 -29.63 -20.59
CA PRO A 678 -4.36 -30.74 -21.43
C PRO A 678 -5.13 -32.05 -21.23
N ALA A 679 -5.34 -32.47 -19.97
CA ALA A 679 -6.06 -33.70 -19.65
C ALA A 679 -7.55 -33.64 -20.04
N LEU A 680 -8.22 -32.51 -19.81
CA LEU A 680 -9.61 -32.26 -20.18
C LEU A 680 -9.80 -32.27 -21.70
N VAL A 681 -8.93 -31.60 -22.48
CA VAL A 681 -9.00 -31.61 -23.96
C VAL A 681 -8.82 -33.03 -24.50
N PHE A 682 -7.84 -33.80 -23.99
CA PHE A 682 -7.68 -35.20 -24.38
C PHE A 682 -8.90 -36.04 -24.00
N THR A 683 -9.48 -35.82 -22.81
CA THR A 683 -10.68 -36.51 -22.35
C THR A 683 -11.89 -36.19 -23.22
N MET A 684 -12.13 -34.91 -23.56
CA MET A 684 -13.22 -34.50 -24.45
C MET A 684 -13.09 -35.12 -25.86
N VAL A 685 -11.88 -35.09 -26.45
CA VAL A 685 -11.63 -35.76 -27.74
C VAL A 685 -11.89 -37.27 -27.66
N THR A 686 -11.55 -37.90 -26.53
CA THR A 686 -11.77 -39.33 -26.28
C THR A 686 -13.25 -39.67 -26.08
N VAL A 687 -13.99 -38.89 -25.28
CA VAL A 687 -15.42 -39.06 -25.06
C VAL A 687 -16.19 -38.90 -26.37
N VAL A 688 -15.90 -37.87 -27.18
CA VAL A 688 -16.57 -37.67 -28.48
C VAL A 688 -16.22 -38.79 -29.48
N PHE A 689 -14.99 -39.33 -29.44
CA PHE A 689 -14.63 -40.53 -30.21
C PHE A 689 -15.45 -41.76 -29.77
N VAL A 690 -15.54 -42.03 -28.46
CA VAL A 690 -16.28 -43.16 -27.89
C VAL A 690 -17.78 -43.04 -28.21
N VAL A 691 -18.38 -41.86 -28.02
CA VAL A 691 -19.79 -41.58 -28.32
C VAL A 691 -20.07 -41.73 -29.82
N SER A 692 -19.23 -41.21 -30.71
CA SER A 692 -19.38 -41.43 -32.15
C SER A 692 -19.30 -42.92 -32.52
N ARG A 693 -18.31 -43.64 -31.99
CA ARG A 693 -17.97 -44.99 -32.44
C ARG A 693 -18.88 -46.08 -31.86
N PHE A 694 -19.21 -46.01 -30.57
CA PHE A 694 -19.92 -47.07 -29.86
C PHE A 694 -21.38 -46.74 -29.56
N VAL A 695 -21.68 -45.50 -29.15
CA VAL A 695 -23.05 -45.09 -28.76
C VAL A 695 -23.90 -44.78 -30.00
N LEU A 696 -23.46 -43.80 -30.81
CA LEU A 696 -24.17 -43.37 -32.01
C LEU A 696 -24.01 -44.33 -33.20
N LYS A 697 -22.96 -45.17 -33.17
CA LYS A 697 -22.55 -46.12 -34.24
C LYS A 697 -22.51 -45.46 -35.63
N ARG A 698 -22.17 -44.16 -35.67
CA ARG A 698 -22.17 -43.30 -36.85
C ARG A 698 -20.96 -42.38 -36.80
N GLU A 699 -20.29 -42.21 -37.93
CA GLU A 699 -19.26 -41.17 -38.08
C GLU A 699 -19.91 -39.80 -37.84
N LEU A 700 -19.43 -39.04 -36.85
CA LEU A 700 -19.91 -37.68 -36.61
C LEU A 700 -19.61 -36.81 -37.84
N GLY A 701 -20.70 -36.40 -38.51
CA GLY A 701 -20.68 -35.37 -39.54
C GLY A 701 -20.87 -33.99 -38.92
N PHE A 702 -20.07 -33.02 -39.36
CA PHE A 702 -20.20 -31.64 -38.87
C PHE A 702 -21.54 -31.04 -39.35
N CYS A 703 -22.35 -30.44 -38.47
CA CYS A 703 -23.75 -30.07 -38.74
C CYS A 703 -23.95 -29.27 -40.04
N CYS A 704 -23.03 -28.36 -40.36
CA CYS A 704 -23.08 -27.53 -41.57
C CYS A 704 -22.70 -28.28 -42.88
N SER A 705 -22.36 -29.57 -42.84
CA SER A 705 -21.89 -30.30 -44.04
C SER A 705 -22.15 -31.82 -43.96
N LYS A 706 -23.32 -32.26 -44.47
CA LYS A 706 -23.86 -33.63 -44.46
C LYS A 706 -22.97 -34.77 -45.03
N ASN A 707 -21.77 -34.48 -45.54
CA ASN A 707 -20.85 -35.47 -46.12
C ASN A 707 -19.38 -35.31 -45.66
N LYS A 708 -19.11 -34.51 -44.63
CA LYS A 708 -17.76 -34.29 -44.08
C LYS A 708 -17.65 -34.97 -42.71
N THR A 709 -16.86 -36.06 -42.62
CA THR A 709 -16.67 -36.81 -41.37
C THR A 709 -15.35 -36.49 -40.69
N ILE A 710 -15.34 -36.57 -39.36
CA ILE A 710 -14.20 -36.20 -38.50
C ILE A 710 -13.20 -37.36 -38.47
N ASN A 711 -11.95 -37.10 -38.87
CA ASN A 711 -10.88 -38.09 -38.72
C ASN A 711 -10.23 -37.97 -37.33
N PHE A 712 -10.67 -38.80 -36.39
CA PHE A 712 -10.22 -38.77 -35.00
C PHE A 712 -8.70 -38.97 -34.82
N SER A 713 -8.04 -39.82 -35.62
CA SER A 713 -6.58 -39.95 -35.56
C SER A 713 -5.87 -38.63 -35.92
N LYS A 714 -6.38 -37.93 -36.94
CA LYS A 714 -5.90 -36.58 -37.30
C LYS A 714 -6.25 -35.53 -36.23
N ALA A 715 -7.27 -35.76 -35.40
CA ALA A 715 -7.62 -34.94 -34.23
C ALA A 715 -6.63 -35.14 -33.08
N TYR A 716 -6.45 -36.37 -32.57
CA TYR A 716 -5.49 -36.67 -31.48
C TYR A 716 -4.08 -36.15 -31.77
N ILE A 717 -3.58 -36.32 -33.00
CA ILE A 717 -2.27 -35.77 -33.41
C ILE A 717 -2.26 -34.23 -33.38
N THR A 718 -3.36 -33.58 -33.77
CA THR A 718 -3.46 -32.11 -33.71
C THR A 718 -3.53 -31.62 -32.26
N THR A 719 -4.32 -32.28 -31.40
CA THR A 719 -4.41 -32.02 -29.96
C THR A 719 -3.04 -32.15 -29.29
N PHE A 720 -2.35 -33.27 -29.49
CA PHE A 720 -1.01 -33.52 -28.93
C PHE A 720 0.00 -32.45 -29.36
N LEU A 721 0.06 -32.08 -30.64
CA LEU A 721 0.97 -31.05 -31.15
C LEU A 721 0.63 -29.62 -30.67
N ILE A 722 -0.54 -29.39 -30.06
CA ILE A 722 -0.90 -28.13 -29.41
C ILE A 722 -0.51 -28.19 -27.92
N LEU A 723 -0.98 -29.20 -27.20
CA LEU A 723 -0.82 -29.33 -25.76
C LEU A 723 0.62 -29.60 -25.30
N ILE A 724 1.46 -30.22 -26.14
CA ILE A 724 2.81 -30.64 -25.75
C ILE A 724 3.71 -29.47 -25.30
N GLY A 725 3.42 -28.23 -25.72
CA GLY A 725 4.13 -27.05 -25.23
C GLY A 725 3.96 -26.84 -23.73
N LYS A 726 2.72 -26.92 -23.23
CA LYS A 726 2.40 -26.74 -21.80
C LYS A 726 2.80 -27.95 -20.95
N VAL A 727 2.72 -29.16 -21.51
CA VAL A 727 3.24 -30.37 -20.85
C VAL A 727 4.75 -30.27 -20.66
N LEU A 728 5.52 -29.76 -21.64
CA LEU A 728 6.95 -29.54 -21.48
C LEU A 728 7.28 -28.47 -20.43
N ASP A 729 6.53 -27.35 -20.41
CA ASP A 729 6.66 -26.30 -19.38
C ASP A 729 6.51 -26.86 -17.96
N VAL A 730 5.41 -27.56 -17.66
CA VAL A 730 5.19 -28.17 -16.35
C VAL A 730 6.28 -29.18 -16.00
N LEU A 731 6.71 -30.01 -16.95
CA LEU A 731 7.80 -30.97 -16.71
C LEU A 731 9.12 -30.27 -16.40
N PHE A 732 9.47 -29.17 -17.09
CA PHE A 732 10.67 -28.40 -16.76
C PHE A 732 10.53 -27.69 -15.40
N LYS A 733 9.35 -27.16 -15.04
CA LYS A 733 9.11 -26.54 -13.73
C LYS A 733 9.32 -27.54 -12.59
N LEU A 734 8.82 -28.77 -12.75
CA LEU A 734 9.02 -29.89 -11.83
C LEU A 734 10.46 -30.48 -11.85
N MET A 735 11.31 -30.10 -12.81
CA MET A 735 12.73 -30.48 -12.85
C MET A 735 13.69 -29.34 -12.48
N SER A 736 13.17 -28.11 -12.29
CA SER A 736 13.99 -26.94 -12.03
C SER A 736 14.50 -26.96 -10.59
N CYS A 737 15.82 -26.93 -10.44
CA CYS A 737 16.53 -27.07 -9.17
C CYS A 737 17.51 -25.92 -8.98
N GLN A 738 17.66 -25.46 -7.75
CA GLN A 738 18.62 -24.43 -7.36
C GLN A 738 19.48 -24.93 -6.20
N HIS A 739 20.75 -24.52 -6.19
CA HIS A 739 21.69 -24.79 -5.10
C HIS A 739 21.57 -23.69 -4.04
N ILE A 740 21.36 -24.06 -2.78
CA ILE A 740 21.08 -23.16 -1.65
C ILE A 740 21.78 -23.73 -0.41
N GLY A 741 22.88 -23.10 0.01
CA GLY A 741 23.82 -23.71 0.97
C GLY A 741 24.34 -25.06 0.44
N ASP A 742 24.44 -26.07 1.30
CA ASP A 742 24.82 -27.45 0.93
C ASP A 742 23.73 -28.26 0.20
N ALA A 743 22.54 -27.69 -0.06
CA ALA A 743 21.37 -28.43 -0.56
C ALA A 743 20.91 -27.99 -1.97
N TYR A 744 20.31 -28.93 -2.71
CA TYR A 744 19.51 -28.61 -3.88
C TYR A 744 18.02 -28.60 -3.53
N ALA A 745 17.33 -27.49 -3.78
CA ALA A 745 15.88 -27.34 -3.58
C ALA A 745 15.16 -27.12 -4.91
N HIS A 746 13.86 -27.41 -4.96
CA HIS A 746 13.04 -27.14 -6.13
C HIS A 746 12.77 -25.64 -6.30
N TYR A 747 13.06 -25.09 -7.49
CA TYR A 747 13.06 -23.62 -7.70
C TYR A 747 11.70 -22.94 -7.41
N TYR A 748 10.59 -23.59 -7.78
CA TYR A 748 9.25 -23.03 -7.59
C TYR A 748 8.55 -23.46 -6.29
N PHE A 749 9.11 -24.42 -5.56
CA PHE A 749 8.55 -25.02 -4.35
C PHE A 749 9.72 -25.52 -3.48
N GLY A 750 10.44 -24.56 -2.88
CA GLY A 750 11.70 -24.79 -2.15
C GLY A 750 11.56 -25.54 -0.82
N ASP A 751 10.33 -25.91 -0.45
CA ASP A 751 9.98 -26.85 0.61
C ASP A 751 10.43 -28.29 0.29
N GLU A 752 10.39 -28.73 -0.98
CA GLU A 752 10.89 -30.06 -1.37
C GLU A 752 12.36 -30.03 -1.80
N THR A 753 13.10 -31.08 -1.42
CA THR A 753 14.47 -31.25 -1.90
C THR A 753 14.48 -31.79 -3.32
N CYS A 754 15.46 -31.38 -4.12
CA CYS A 754 15.53 -31.82 -5.50
C CYS A 754 15.97 -33.29 -5.63
N TYR A 755 15.65 -33.89 -6.78
CA TYR A 755 15.87 -35.32 -7.08
C TYR A 755 14.97 -36.29 -6.29
N GLU A 756 13.90 -35.78 -5.66
CA GLU A 756 12.80 -36.57 -5.10
C GLU A 756 11.85 -37.13 -6.18
N ALA A 757 10.76 -37.79 -5.76
CA ALA A 757 9.83 -38.49 -6.64
C ALA A 757 9.17 -37.57 -7.69
N SER A 758 8.93 -36.30 -7.35
CA SER A 758 8.46 -35.23 -8.24
C SER A 758 9.41 -35.04 -9.43
N TRP A 759 10.69 -34.83 -9.15
CA TRP A 759 11.75 -34.66 -10.14
C TRP A 759 11.89 -35.89 -11.06
N TRP A 760 11.98 -37.10 -10.49
CA TRP A 760 12.14 -38.32 -11.28
C TRP A 760 10.94 -38.64 -12.16
N LEU A 761 9.72 -38.41 -11.66
CA LEU A 761 8.50 -38.59 -12.46
C LEU A 761 8.47 -37.64 -13.66
N ALA A 762 8.90 -36.39 -13.46
CA ALA A 762 8.99 -35.40 -14.53
C ALA A 762 10.09 -35.77 -15.56
N PHE A 763 11.28 -36.15 -15.10
CA PHE A 763 12.39 -36.58 -15.96
C PHE A 763 12.02 -37.81 -16.82
N ILE A 764 11.46 -38.86 -16.21
CA ILE A 764 11.03 -40.07 -16.91
C ILE A 764 9.93 -39.74 -17.93
N SER A 765 8.98 -38.86 -17.59
CA SER A 765 7.93 -38.40 -18.50
C SER A 765 8.49 -37.64 -19.71
N MET A 766 9.47 -36.76 -19.52
CA MET A 766 10.17 -36.09 -20.61
C MET A 766 10.91 -37.08 -21.52
N VAL A 767 11.63 -38.06 -20.94
CA VAL A 767 12.35 -39.09 -21.71
C VAL A 767 11.37 -39.93 -22.55
N ILE A 768 10.22 -40.32 -22.00
CA ILE A 768 9.16 -41.03 -22.73
C ILE A 768 8.62 -40.17 -23.89
N ILE A 769 8.34 -38.88 -23.67
CA ILE A 769 7.89 -37.94 -24.70
C ILE A 769 8.91 -37.85 -25.85
N ILE A 770 10.19 -37.66 -25.54
CA ILE A 770 11.28 -37.54 -26.53
C ILE A 770 11.44 -38.87 -27.30
N ALA A 771 11.35 -40.01 -26.62
CA ALA A 771 11.41 -41.34 -27.24
C ALA A 771 10.24 -41.58 -28.20
N VAL A 772 9.01 -41.19 -27.84
CA VAL A 772 7.82 -41.30 -28.69
C VAL A 772 7.95 -40.42 -29.94
N PHE A 773 8.37 -39.15 -29.80
CA PHE A 773 8.62 -38.28 -30.96
C PHE A 773 9.73 -38.82 -31.86
N SER A 774 10.81 -39.32 -31.28
CA SER A 774 11.92 -39.95 -32.02
C SER A 774 11.48 -41.21 -32.76
N LEU A 775 10.62 -42.04 -32.18
CA LEU A 775 10.05 -43.22 -32.83
C LEU A 775 9.14 -42.84 -34.00
N VAL A 776 8.29 -41.81 -33.84
CA VAL A 776 7.50 -41.26 -34.95
C VAL A 776 8.39 -40.71 -36.06
N PHE A 777 9.49 -40.02 -35.72
CA PHE A 777 10.46 -39.50 -36.68
C PHE A 777 11.18 -40.62 -37.45
N VAL A 778 11.70 -41.65 -36.76
CA VAL A 778 12.32 -42.83 -37.39
C VAL A 778 11.31 -43.57 -38.28
N ARG A 779 10.05 -43.67 -37.86
CA ARG A 779 8.98 -44.27 -38.66
C ARG A 779 8.66 -43.45 -39.92
N LEU A 780 8.65 -42.12 -39.84
CA LEU A 780 8.51 -41.22 -41.00
C LEU A 780 9.70 -41.33 -41.96
N LYS A 781 10.94 -41.43 -41.43
CA LYS A 781 12.18 -41.62 -42.22
C LYS A 781 12.15 -42.92 -43.02
N ARG A 782 11.59 -43.99 -42.45
CA ARG A 782 11.44 -45.32 -43.08
C ARG A 782 10.26 -45.43 -44.08
N MET A 783 9.45 -44.39 -44.27
CA MET A 783 8.37 -44.37 -45.26
C MET A 783 8.81 -43.63 -46.53
N ASP A 784 8.49 -44.18 -47.70
CA ASP A 784 8.68 -43.50 -49.00
C ASP A 784 7.88 -42.20 -49.07
N GLU A 785 8.35 -41.24 -49.86
CA GLU A 785 7.75 -39.89 -49.95
C GLU A 785 6.26 -39.92 -50.31
N VAL A 786 5.87 -40.73 -51.30
CA VAL A 786 4.48 -40.91 -51.73
C VAL A 786 3.62 -41.46 -50.59
N THR A 787 4.12 -42.48 -49.88
CA THR A 787 3.47 -43.07 -48.70
C THR A 787 3.37 -42.07 -47.54
N ARG A 788 4.38 -41.22 -47.36
CA ARG A 788 4.46 -40.17 -46.33
C ARG A 788 3.43 -39.06 -46.57
N GLN A 789 3.30 -38.58 -47.82
CA GLN A 789 2.34 -37.55 -48.24
C GLN A 789 0.91 -38.09 -48.52
N SER A 790 0.70 -39.41 -48.52
CA SER A 790 -0.61 -40.03 -48.78
C SER A 790 -1.68 -39.67 -47.74
N ARG A 791 -2.91 -39.32 -48.17
CA ARG A 791 -3.97 -38.85 -47.25
C ARG A 791 -4.51 -39.90 -46.28
N SER A 792 -4.30 -41.18 -46.59
CA SER A 792 -4.66 -42.35 -45.78
C SER A 792 -3.70 -42.56 -44.60
N ASN A 793 -2.43 -42.18 -44.74
CA ASN A 793 -1.43 -42.28 -43.68
C ASN A 793 -1.78 -41.31 -42.53
N THR A 794 -1.89 -41.82 -41.31
CA THR A 794 -2.19 -41.05 -40.09
C THR A 794 -1.08 -40.03 -39.80
N LEU A 795 0.18 -40.43 -40.02
CA LEU A 795 1.36 -39.58 -39.80
C LEU A 795 1.49 -38.45 -40.82
N ASN A 796 0.66 -38.42 -41.87
CA ASN A 796 0.65 -37.31 -42.84
C ASN A 796 0.31 -35.96 -42.17
N ARG A 797 -0.27 -35.92 -40.96
CA ARG A 797 -0.46 -34.65 -40.23
C ARG A 797 0.86 -33.96 -39.83
N PHE A 798 1.95 -34.71 -39.69
CA PHE A 798 3.30 -34.19 -39.44
C PHE A 798 3.96 -33.60 -40.71
N VAL A 799 3.63 -34.11 -41.91
CA VAL A 799 4.34 -33.73 -43.16
C VAL A 799 3.50 -32.94 -44.18
N SER A 800 2.17 -33.02 -44.12
CA SER A 800 1.27 -32.43 -45.12
C SER A 800 1.40 -30.92 -45.31
N ARG A 801 1.93 -30.21 -44.29
CA ARG A 801 2.12 -28.75 -44.27
C ARG A 801 3.45 -28.29 -44.89
N TYR A 802 4.41 -29.20 -45.04
CA TYR A 802 5.79 -28.92 -45.46
C TYR A 802 6.06 -29.43 -46.87
N LYS A 803 6.94 -28.77 -47.62
CA LYS A 803 7.45 -29.29 -48.89
C LYS A 803 8.01 -30.71 -48.67
N PRO A 804 7.89 -31.65 -49.63
CA PRO A 804 8.17 -33.07 -49.37
C PRO A 804 9.60 -33.33 -48.86
N GLU A 805 10.56 -32.56 -49.36
CA GLU A 805 11.96 -32.47 -48.91
C GLU A 805 12.11 -32.16 -47.40
N TYR A 806 11.27 -31.28 -46.84
CA TYR A 806 11.31 -30.82 -45.44
C TYR A 806 10.29 -31.54 -44.54
N TRP A 807 9.99 -32.80 -44.85
CA TRP A 807 9.12 -33.68 -44.04
C TRP A 807 9.51 -33.77 -42.55
N TYR A 808 10.76 -33.47 -42.21
CA TYR A 808 11.29 -33.49 -40.84
C TYR A 808 10.97 -32.23 -40.02
N TRP A 809 10.37 -31.18 -40.60
CA TRP A 809 10.27 -29.88 -39.95
C TRP A 809 9.39 -29.85 -38.68
N GLU A 810 8.44 -30.76 -38.54
CA GLU A 810 7.68 -30.90 -37.28
C GLU A 810 8.60 -31.25 -36.10
N TYR A 811 9.68 -32.02 -36.34
CA TYR A 811 10.70 -32.32 -35.33
C TYR A 811 11.56 -31.08 -35.00
N MET A 812 11.85 -30.22 -35.98
CA MET A 812 12.53 -28.94 -35.74
C MET A 812 11.67 -27.99 -34.89
N LEU A 813 10.36 -27.91 -35.14
CA LEU A 813 9.43 -27.12 -34.31
C LEU A 813 9.27 -27.71 -32.90
N PHE A 814 9.32 -29.02 -32.75
CA PHE A 814 9.28 -29.69 -31.45
C PHE A 814 10.56 -29.44 -30.65
N LEU A 815 11.73 -29.62 -31.27
CA LEU A 815 13.04 -29.28 -30.68
C LEU A 815 13.09 -27.80 -30.27
N ARG A 816 12.61 -26.88 -31.11
CA ARG A 816 12.51 -25.46 -30.77
C ARG A 816 11.68 -25.21 -29.51
N ARG A 817 10.58 -25.94 -29.30
CA ARG A 817 9.76 -25.83 -28.06
C ARG A 817 10.42 -26.45 -26.83
N ILE A 818 11.17 -27.55 -26.97
CA ILE A 818 12.01 -28.05 -25.87
C ILE A 818 13.03 -26.98 -25.45
N VAL A 819 13.71 -26.35 -26.42
CA VAL A 819 14.67 -25.27 -26.15
C VAL A 819 13.98 -24.07 -25.50
N ILE A 820 12.85 -23.59 -26.03
CA ILE A 820 12.13 -22.45 -25.45
C ILE A 820 11.70 -22.73 -24.00
N ALA A 821 11.09 -23.88 -23.72
CA ALA A 821 10.65 -24.22 -22.36
C ALA A 821 11.84 -24.39 -21.40
N LEU A 822 12.92 -25.05 -21.84
CA LEU A 822 14.14 -25.20 -21.04
C LEU A 822 14.76 -23.84 -20.65
N PHE A 823 14.89 -22.92 -21.61
CA PHE A 823 15.49 -21.60 -21.34
C PHE A 823 14.53 -20.63 -20.65
N ALA A 824 13.22 -20.79 -20.80
CA ALA A 824 12.22 -20.01 -20.07
C ALA A 824 12.18 -20.39 -18.57
N VAL A 825 12.46 -21.65 -18.23
CA VAL A 825 12.26 -22.22 -16.88
C VAL A 825 13.57 -22.41 -16.10
N SER A 826 14.64 -22.88 -16.74
CA SER A 826 15.86 -23.32 -16.05
C SER A 826 17.03 -22.34 -16.14
N VAL A 827 16.83 -21.13 -16.68
CA VAL A 827 17.93 -20.21 -17.04
C VAL A 827 17.62 -18.77 -16.68
N GLN A 828 18.03 -18.36 -15.47
CA GLN A 828 17.92 -16.96 -15.05
C GLN A 828 19.13 -16.08 -15.41
N ASN A 829 20.32 -16.67 -15.54
CA ASN A 829 21.57 -15.92 -15.78
C ASN A 829 21.56 -15.16 -17.11
N ILE A 830 21.89 -13.85 -17.05
CA ILE A 830 21.92 -12.92 -18.20
C ILE A 830 22.71 -13.48 -19.40
N THR A 831 23.92 -13.98 -19.17
CA THR A 831 24.78 -14.58 -20.21
C THR A 831 24.10 -15.73 -20.96
N ALA A 832 23.35 -16.56 -20.25
CA ALA A 832 22.65 -17.71 -20.83
C ALA A 832 21.30 -17.30 -21.47
N LYS A 833 20.65 -16.23 -20.99
CA LYS A 833 19.55 -15.55 -21.69
C LYS A 833 19.99 -14.89 -23.01
N PHE A 834 21.22 -14.36 -23.09
CA PHE A 834 21.83 -13.92 -24.36
C PHE A 834 22.14 -15.09 -25.30
N PHE A 835 22.70 -16.20 -24.78
CA PHE A 835 22.93 -17.42 -25.56
C PHE A 835 21.63 -17.98 -26.15
N PHE A 836 20.53 -17.95 -25.39
CA PHE A 836 19.19 -18.29 -25.86
C PHE A 836 18.71 -17.39 -27.00
N ALA A 837 18.87 -16.07 -26.90
CA ALA A 837 18.57 -15.15 -28.00
C ALA A 837 19.37 -15.48 -29.28
N GLY A 838 20.64 -15.90 -29.13
CA GLY A 838 21.47 -16.42 -30.22
C GLY A 838 20.90 -17.71 -30.86
N ILE A 839 20.39 -18.64 -30.06
CA ILE A 839 19.73 -19.86 -30.55
C ILE A 839 18.40 -19.53 -31.25
N LEU A 840 17.61 -18.59 -30.73
CA LEU A 840 16.40 -18.11 -31.39
C LEU A 840 16.72 -17.46 -32.75
N LEU A 841 17.76 -16.63 -32.82
CA LEU A 841 18.24 -16.03 -34.08
C LEU A 841 18.71 -17.09 -35.07
N LEU A 842 19.39 -18.15 -34.62
CA LEU A 842 19.74 -19.30 -35.46
C LEU A 842 18.49 -20.01 -36.01
N PHE A 843 17.46 -20.25 -35.17
CA PHE A 843 16.18 -20.80 -35.64
C PHE A 843 15.49 -19.87 -36.64
N THR A 844 15.52 -18.55 -36.45
CA THR A 844 15.00 -17.54 -37.38
C THR A 844 15.70 -17.62 -38.73
N PHE A 845 17.04 -17.62 -38.75
CA PHE A 845 17.86 -17.73 -39.96
C PHE A 845 17.58 -19.05 -40.70
N VAL A 846 17.51 -20.17 -39.98
CA VAL A 846 17.24 -21.50 -40.55
C VAL A 846 15.81 -21.60 -41.11
N GLN A 847 14.80 -21.04 -40.43
CA GLN A 847 13.43 -20.93 -40.95
C GLN A 847 13.37 -20.07 -42.23
N TYR A 848 13.96 -18.87 -42.19
CA TYR A 848 14.00 -17.92 -43.31
C TYR A 848 14.76 -18.48 -44.53
N LYS A 849 15.84 -19.23 -44.33
CA LYS A 849 16.63 -19.79 -45.43
C LYS A 849 15.98 -21.02 -46.06
N VAL A 850 15.35 -21.88 -45.27
CA VAL A 850 14.75 -23.15 -45.73
C VAL A 850 13.38 -22.96 -46.38
N ASN A 851 12.55 -22.04 -45.86
CA ASN A 851 11.16 -21.86 -46.28
C ASN A 851 10.37 -23.19 -46.35
N PRO A 852 10.23 -23.91 -45.22
CA PRO A 852 9.77 -25.29 -45.16
C PRO A 852 8.29 -25.50 -45.53
N PHE A 853 7.40 -24.52 -45.29
CA PHE A 853 5.96 -24.64 -45.52
C PHE A 853 5.62 -24.61 -47.02
N LYS A 854 4.55 -25.33 -47.41
CA LYS A 854 4.01 -25.34 -48.79
C LYS A 854 3.35 -24.00 -49.20
N VAL A 855 3.05 -23.13 -48.23
CA VAL A 855 2.41 -21.82 -48.42
C VAL A 855 3.46 -20.77 -48.08
N GLN A 856 3.83 -19.92 -49.05
CA GLN A 856 4.90 -18.94 -48.88
C GLN A 856 4.56 -17.95 -47.76
N GLU A 857 3.32 -17.48 -47.74
CA GLU A 857 2.79 -16.53 -46.77
C GLU A 857 2.89 -17.07 -45.31
N SER A 858 2.93 -18.39 -45.13
CA SER A 858 3.13 -19.04 -43.83
C SER A 858 4.61 -19.22 -43.46
N ASN A 859 5.54 -19.15 -44.40
CA ASN A 859 6.98 -19.07 -44.12
C ASN A 859 7.38 -17.66 -43.70
N GLU A 860 6.88 -16.65 -44.42
CA GLU A 860 7.07 -15.24 -44.10
C GLU A 860 6.54 -14.93 -42.69
N MET A 861 5.29 -15.29 -42.40
CA MET A 861 4.69 -15.09 -41.09
C MET A 861 5.47 -15.81 -39.97
N GLU A 862 5.88 -17.07 -40.15
CA GLU A 862 6.71 -17.77 -39.13
C GLU A 862 8.05 -17.07 -38.91
N SER A 863 8.68 -16.55 -39.96
CA SER A 863 9.97 -15.85 -39.87
C SER A 863 9.83 -14.53 -39.10
N ILE A 864 8.77 -13.75 -39.39
CA ILE A 864 8.47 -12.50 -38.68
C ILE A 864 8.17 -12.76 -37.20
N LEU A 865 7.38 -13.78 -36.89
CA LEU A 865 7.07 -14.15 -35.49
C LEU A 865 8.31 -14.64 -34.73
N LEU A 866 9.24 -15.35 -35.40
CA LEU A 866 10.52 -15.69 -34.79
C LEU A 866 11.41 -14.46 -34.54
N CYS A 867 11.43 -13.48 -35.44
CA CYS A 867 12.07 -12.19 -35.17
C CYS A 867 11.47 -11.52 -33.93
N PHE A 868 10.14 -11.52 -33.78
CA PHE A 868 9.47 -10.93 -32.61
C PHE A 868 9.84 -11.65 -31.30
N LEU A 869 9.98 -12.99 -31.30
CA LEU A 869 10.49 -13.72 -30.12
C LEU A 869 11.94 -13.33 -29.78
N VAL A 870 12.80 -13.12 -30.78
CA VAL A 870 14.17 -12.60 -30.55
C VAL A 870 14.11 -11.19 -29.94
N PHE A 871 13.24 -10.31 -30.45
CA PHE A 871 13.08 -8.96 -29.88
C PHE A 871 12.58 -8.99 -28.43
N ILE A 872 11.52 -9.75 -28.12
CA ILE A 872 11.00 -9.91 -26.74
C ILE A 872 12.09 -10.43 -25.79
N GLN A 873 12.90 -11.39 -26.24
CA GLN A 873 14.00 -11.91 -25.43
C GLN A 873 15.11 -10.87 -25.23
N VAL A 874 15.46 -10.07 -26.24
CA VAL A 874 16.49 -9.03 -26.12
C VAL A 874 16.03 -7.87 -25.24
N THR A 875 14.77 -7.42 -25.35
CA THR A 875 14.24 -6.33 -24.52
C THR A 875 14.16 -6.70 -23.04
N ARG A 876 14.01 -8.00 -22.70
CA ARG A 876 14.00 -8.51 -21.32
C ARG A 876 15.38 -8.81 -20.71
N VAL A 877 16.46 -8.66 -21.48
CA VAL A 877 17.84 -8.94 -21.03
C VAL A 877 18.72 -7.68 -21.04
N SER A 878 18.29 -6.64 -21.76
CA SER A 878 19.02 -5.38 -21.89
C SER A 878 18.57 -4.37 -20.82
N PRO A 879 19.41 -4.05 -19.80
CA PRO A 879 19.09 -3.02 -18.79
C PRO A 879 19.06 -1.59 -19.35
N MET A 880 19.34 -1.40 -20.65
CA MET A 880 19.27 -0.10 -21.33
C MET A 880 17.84 0.40 -21.61
N PHE A 881 16.81 -0.42 -21.35
CA PHE A 881 15.42 -0.05 -21.57
C PHE A 881 14.71 0.20 -20.24
N ASN A 882 14.07 1.36 -20.10
CA ASN A 882 13.12 1.63 -19.02
C ASN A 882 11.96 0.61 -19.10
N ASP A 883 11.56 0.06 -17.96
CA ASP A 883 10.53 -0.98 -17.85
C ASP A 883 9.21 -0.61 -18.55
N THR A 884 8.81 0.66 -18.50
CA THR A 884 7.63 1.18 -19.20
C THR A 884 7.75 1.00 -20.71
N ALA A 885 8.94 1.24 -21.27
CA ALA A 885 9.21 1.05 -22.69
C ALA A 885 9.28 -0.44 -23.06
N VAL A 886 9.84 -1.30 -22.19
CA VAL A 886 9.79 -2.76 -22.36
C VAL A 886 8.34 -3.24 -22.41
N ASN A 887 7.53 -2.83 -21.44
CA ASN A 887 6.12 -3.21 -21.34
C ASN A 887 5.33 -2.80 -22.60
N VAL A 888 5.44 -1.54 -23.05
CA VAL A 888 4.77 -1.08 -24.27
C VAL A 888 5.23 -1.85 -25.51
N VAL A 889 6.54 -2.06 -25.69
CA VAL A 889 7.09 -2.78 -26.87
C VAL A 889 6.63 -4.23 -26.89
N VAL A 890 6.73 -4.96 -25.78
CA VAL A 890 6.29 -6.36 -25.70
C VAL A 890 4.77 -6.47 -25.91
N SER A 891 3.98 -5.55 -25.35
CA SER A 891 2.52 -5.48 -25.56
C SER A 891 2.14 -5.34 -27.03
N CYS A 892 2.84 -4.48 -27.78
CA CYS A 892 2.67 -4.37 -29.23
C CYS A 892 3.04 -5.68 -29.96
N LEU A 893 4.10 -6.36 -29.54
CA LEU A 893 4.53 -7.64 -30.12
C LEU A 893 3.59 -8.82 -29.77
N ILE A 894 2.83 -8.76 -28.67
CA ILE A 894 1.74 -9.72 -28.37
C ILE A 894 0.59 -9.59 -29.38
N ILE A 895 0.23 -8.36 -29.77
CA ILE A 895 -0.91 -8.09 -30.67
C ILE A 895 -0.56 -8.26 -32.15
N ALA A 896 0.69 -7.98 -32.54
CA ALA A 896 1.17 -8.04 -33.93
C ALA A 896 0.79 -9.31 -34.74
N PRO A 897 0.78 -10.55 -34.19
CA PRO A 897 0.38 -11.75 -34.94
C PRO A 897 -1.05 -11.71 -35.47
N PHE A 898 -1.97 -11.08 -34.74
CA PHE A 898 -3.37 -10.95 -35.14
C PHE A 898 -3.54 -9.89 -36.23
N LEU A 899 -2.80 -8.79 -36.15
CA LEU A 899 -2.74 -7.78 -37.22
C LEU A 899 -2.16 -8.36 -38.51
N LEU A 900 -1.08 -9.16 -38.41
CA LEU A 900 -0.51 -9.92 -39.53
C LEU A 900 -1.51 -10.93 -40.11
N LEU A 901 -2.29 -11.63 -39.28
CA LEU A 901 -3.35 -12.53 -39.76
C LEU A 901 -4.42 -11.77 -40.56
N ILE A 902 -4.92 -10.66 -40.02
CA ILE A 902 -5.92 -9.81 -40.69
C ILE A 902 -5.37 -9.28 -42.02
N TYR A 903 -4.11 -8.85 -42.04
CA TYR A 903 -3.41 -8.43 -43.27
C TYR A 903 -3.35 -9.56 -44.30
N TYR A 904 -2.80 -10.73 -43.96
CA TYR A 904 -2.67 -11.85 -44.90
C TYR A 904 -4.03 -12.37 -45.38
N VAL A 905 -5.03 -12.48 -44.51
CA VAL A 905 -6.40 -12.88 -44.87
C VAL A 905 -7.03 -11.85 -45.83
N ARG A 906 -6.90 -10.54 -45.56
CA ARG A 906 -7.40 -9.48 -46.44
C ARG A 906 -6.69 -9.47 -47.78
N HIS A 907 -5.37 -9.55 -47.79
CA HIS A 907 -4.54 -9.60 -49.00
C HIS A 907 -4.92 -10.78 -49.90
N ILE A 908 -5.16 -11.96 -49.32
CA ILE A 908 -5.50 -13.17 -50.08
C ILE A 908 -6.95 -13.17 -50.54
N TYR A 909 -7.86 -12.54 -49.78
CA TYR A 909 -9.23 -12.28 -50.24
C TYR A 909 -9.24 -11.34 -51.47
N THR A 910 -8.53 -10.21 -51.43
CA THR A 910 -8.49 -9.28 -52.57
C THR A 910 -7.78 -9.87 -53.78
N THR A 911 -6.57 -10.42 -53.61
CA THR A 911 -5.76 -10.93 -54.73
C THR A 911 -6.32 -12.21 -55.35
N LYS A 912 -6.66 -13.22 -54.55
CA LYS A 912 -7.00 -14.57 -55.04
C LYS A 912 -8.51 -14.81 -55.21
N VAL A 913 -9.39 -14.08 -54.50
CA VAL A 913 -10.86 -14.24 -54.67
C VAL A 913 -11.42 -13.18 -55.62
N ILE A 914 -11.14 -11.89 -55.40
CA ILE A 914 -11.69 -10.82 -56.26
C ILE A 914 -10.96 -10.81 -57.61
N GLY A 915 -9.62 -10.77 -57.61
CA GLY A 915 -8.82 -10.79 -58.85
C GLY A 915 -9.05 -12.02 -59.72
N GLY A 916 -9.30 -13.18 -59.11
CA GLY A 916 -9.59 -14.44 -59.82
C GLY A 916 -10.85 -14.37 -60.68
N ASN A 917 -11.94 -13.79 -60.16
CA ASN A 917 -13.20 -13.68 -60.89
C ASN A 917 -13.10 -12.72 -62.10
N ILE A 918 -12.37 -11.61 -61.95
CA ILE A 918 -12.16 -10.63 -63.02
C ILE A 918 -11.38 -11.26 -64.20
N ALA A 919 -10.40 -12.12 -63.89
CA ALA A 919 -9.62 -12.83 -64.91
C ALA A 919 -10.40 -13.93 -65.66
N THR A 920 -11.55 -14.41 -65.12
CA THR A 920 -12.39 -15.41 -65.80
C THR A 920 -13.41 -14.80 -66.76
N ASP A 921 -14.00 -13.65 -66.45
CA ASP A 921 -14.98 -12.98 -67.33
C ASP A 921 -14.33 -12.24 -68.51
N SER A 922 -13.01 -12.02 -68.48
CA SER A 922 -12.27 -11.26 -69.51
C SER A 922 -11.70 -12.11 -70.65
N LYS A 923 -12.14 -13.36 -70.85
CA LYS A 923 -11.82 -14.15 -72.05
C LYS A 923 -12.88 -13.92 -73.15
N PRO A 924 -12.59 -13.16 -74.22
CA PRO A 924 -13.53 -13.02 -75.33
C PRO A 924 -13.73 -14.37 -76.04
N ALA A 925 -14.98 -14.69 -76.36
CA ALA A 925 -15.37 -15.92 -77.04
C ALA A 925 -15.02 -15.86 -78.54
N LEU A 926 -13.73 -15.96 -78.87
CA LEU A 926 -13.28 -16.11 -80.26
C LEU A 926 -13.41 -17.58 -80.70
N SER A 927 -14.32 -17.83 -81.62
CA SER A 927 -14.58 -19.14 -82.20
C SER A 927 -13.63 -19.46 -83.37
N THR A 928 -13.31 -20.74 -83.58
CA THR A 928 -13.05 -21.27 -84.92
C THR A 928 -13.22 -22.79 -84.96
N VAL A 929 -13.54 -23.31 -86.14
CA VAL A 929 -13.81 -24.74 -86.39
C VAL A 929 -12.87 -25.25 -87.48
N SER A 930 -12.08 -26.28 -87.17
CA SER A 930 -11.43 -27.21 -88.11
C SER A 930 -10.86 -28.38 -87.28
N SER A 931 -11.06 -29.68 -87.47
CA SER A 931 -11.47 -30.55 -88.60
C SER A 931 -10.33 -31.27 -89.35
N ALA A 932 -10.09 -32.52 -88.92
CA ALA A 932 -9.65 -33.70 -89.70
C ALA A 932 -8.16 -33.96 -90.04
N ALA A 933 -7.78 -35.21 -89.77
CA ALA A 933 -6.99 -36.17 -90.59
C ALA A 933 -5.48 -35.98 -90.88
N SER A 934 -4.66 -36.81 -90.23
CA SER A 934 -3.69 -37.77 -90.82
C SER A 934 -3.11 -38.65 -89.68
N ILE A 935 -3.10 -39.99 -89.73
CA ILE A 935 -2.31 -40.96 -90.54
C ILE A 935 -0.82 -41.01 -90.15
N GLY A 936 -0.49 -41.95 -89.26
CA GLY A 936 0.37 -43.11 -89.58
C GLY A 936 1.91 -43.00 -89.44
N ALA A 937 2.51 -44.14 -89.07
CA ALA A 937 3.93 -44.49 -89.13
C ALA A 937 4.92 -43.70 -88.23
N ASP A 938 6.14 -44.18 -87.96
CA ASP A 938 6.57 -45.52 -87.51
C ASP A 938 8.04 -45.42 -86.98
N PHE A 939 8.54 -46.50 -86.36
CA PHE A 939 9.97 -46.87 -86.23
C PHE A 939 10.99 -46.06 -85.38
N SER A 940 11.86 -46.85 -84.74
CA SER A 940 13.31 -46.64 -84.50
C SER A 940 13.83 -45.77 -83.33
N ASP A 941 14.37 -46.47 -82.32
CA ASP A 941 15.73 -46.38 -81.74
C ASP A 941 16.59 -45.11 -81.87
N GLY A 942 17.38 -44.79 -80.83
CA GLY A 942 18.63 -44.04 -81.05
C GLY A 942 19.28 -43.20 -79.93
N ASP A 943 19.46 -43.75 -78.71
CA ASP A 943 20.67 -43.58 -77.84
C ASP A 943 21.30 -42.16 -77.60
N GLY A 944 22.48 -42.08 -76.96
CA GLY A 944 23.53 -41.13 -77.39
C GLY A 944 23.95 -39.97 -76.47
N GLY A 945 23.18 -39.59 -75.45
CA GLY A 945 23.65 -38.68 -74.38
C GLY A 945 23.97 -37.21 -74.75
N PRO A 946 24.62 -36.42 -73.85
CA PRO A 946 24.61 -34.95 -73.94
C PRO A 946 25.99 -34.26 -73.96
N THR A 947 26.18 -33.18 -74.75
CA THR A 947 26.97 -31.99 -74.32
C THR A 947 26.90 -30.74 -75.25
N ARG A 948 26.44 -29.62 -74.66
CA ARG A 948 27.11 -28.28 -74.62
C ARG A 948 27.21 -27.36 -75.86
N LEU A 949 27.24 -26.04 -75.57
CA LEU A 949 27.55 -24.86 -76.45
C LEU A 949 26.44 -24.49 -77.47
N THR A 950 26.24 -23.23 -77.92
CA THR A 950 27.03 -21.98 -77.79
C THR A 950 26.15 -20.72 -77.96
N ARG A 951 26.52 -19.57 -77.34
CA ARG A 951 26.46 -18.15 -77.84
C ARG A 951 25.15 -17.60 -78.48
N VAL A 952 24.96 -16.31 -78.83
CA VAL A 952 25.85 -15.11 -78.82
C VAL A 952 25.19 -13.92 -78.05
N THR A 953 25.49 -12.65 -78.36
CA THR A 953 25.43 -11.52 -77.38
C THR A 953 25.03 -10.15 -77.97
N SER A 954 24.25 -9.34 -77.22
CA SER A 954 24.06 -7.87 -77.41
C SER A 954 23.38 -7.20 -76.18
N ASP A 955 23.55 -5.90 -75.85
CA ASP A 955 24.71 -4.98 -75.98
C ASP A 955 24.53 -3.70 -75.10
N SER A 956 25.60 -2.94 -74.81
CA SER A 956 25.70 -1.65 -74.07
C SER A 956 25.27 -1.66 -72.57
N GLY A 957 25.74 -0.82 -71.63
CA GLY A 957 26.73 0.29 -71.52
C GLY A 957 26.64 0.90 -70.09
N ARG A 958 27.41 1.89 -69.58
CA ARG A 958 28.60 2.67 -70.01
C ARG A 958 29.22 3.38 -68.76
N ASN A 959 30.52 3.68 -68.73
CA ASN A 959 31.28 4.25 -67.59
C ASN A 959 31.01 5.75 -67.26
N VAL A 960 31.22 6.13 -65.99
CA VAL A 960 31.83 7.41 -65.50
C VAL A 960 32.63 7.13 -64.20
N ASP A 961 33.66 7.94 -63.91
CA ASP A 961 34.66 7.81 -62.82
C ASP A 961 34.34 8.57 -61.50
N MET A 962 35.33 8.53 -60.57
CA MET A 962 35.54 9.29 -59.30
C MET A 962 35.02 8.61 -58.01
N GLY A 963 35.75 8.64 -56.88
CA GLY A 963 37.14 9.10 -56.62
C GLY A 963 37.51 8.99 -55.13
N MET A 964 38.80 8.77 -54.79
CA MET A 964 39.31 8.74 -53.40
C MET A 964 39.61 10.14 -52.85
N PRO A 965 39.63 10.29 -51.52
CA PRO A 965 40.83 10.86 -50.88
C PRO A 965 41.31 10.08 -49.64
N THR A 966 42.54 10.37 -49.20
CA THR A 966 43.20 9.76 -48.02
C THR A 966 43.96 10.81 -47.20
N ALA A 967 43.72 10.87 -45.89
CA ALA A 967 44.60 11.41 -44.84
C ALA A 967 44.15 10.82 -43.48
N SER A 968 44.95 10.49 -42.44
CA SER A 968 46.36 10.71 -42.06
C SER A 968 46.70 11.97 -41.23
N GLU A 969 46.51 11.88 -39.91
CA GLU A 969 47.19 12.56 -38.78
C GLU A 969 46.67 11.82 -37.51
N THR A 970 47.41 11.25 -36.54
CA THR A 970 48.59 11.59 -35.70
C THR A 970 48.29 12.44 -34.47
N GLY A 971 48.62 11.90 -33.27
CA GLY A 971 48.34 12.47 -31.95
C GLY A 971 47.24 11.70 -31.21
N GLY A 972 47.39 11.17 -29.99
CA GLY A 972 48.59 11.05 -29.15
C GLY A 972 48.64 11.99 -27.96
N ASN A 973 48.22 11.50 -26.78
CA ASN A 973 48.77 11.84 -25.45
C ASN A 973 48.12 10.97 -24.35
N ALA A 974 48.89 10.67 -23.30
CA ALA A 974 48.38 10.28 -21.99
C ALA A 974 48.25 11.54 -21.10
N PRO A 975 47.85 11.40 -19.82
CA PRO A 975 48.91 11.54 -18.81
C PRO A 975 48.80 10.61 -17.59
N THR A 976 49.93 10.41 -16.93
CA THR A 976 50.07 9.87 -15.57
C THR A 976 50.77 10.89 -14.67
N THR A 977 50.11 11.33 -13.59
CA THR A 977 50.65 11.98 -12.38
C THR A 977 49.53 11.92 -11.33
N THR A 978 49.64 11.53 -10.05
CA THR A 978 50.71 11.58 -9.03
C THR A 978 51.21 12.98 -8.65
N ALA A 979 50.61 13.54 -7.60
CA ALA A 979 51.21 14.55 -6.72
C ALA A 979 50.47 14.53 -5.36
N ASP A 980 51.23 14.40 -4.27
CA ASP A 980 50.75 14.57 -2.89
C ASP A 980 50.85 16.05 -2.44
N VAL A 981 50.58 16.28 -1.15
CA VAL A 981 51.01 17.39 -0.26
C VAL A 981 49.92 18.39 0.18
N ASN A 982 49.32 18.03 1.32
CA ASN A 982 49.10 18.80 2.58
C ASN A 982 48.40 20.19 2.62
N ALA A 983 47.65 20.33 3.73
CA ALA A 983 47.51 21.52 4.60
C ALA A 983 46.67 22.72 4.09
N ASP A 984 45.99 23.49 4.96
CA ASP A 984 45.49 23.30 6.35
C ASP A 984 44.47 24.44 6.66
N GLU A 985 44.02 24.57 7.91
CA GLU A 985 43.41 25.75 8.57
C GLU A 985 41.93 26.14 8.30
N GLU A 986 41.12 25.90 9.35
CA GLU A 986 40.19 26.84 10.04
C GLU A 986 38.97 27.48 9.32
N GLN A 987 37.78 27.02 9.72
CA GLN A 987 36.74 27.71 10.54
C GLN A 987 36.73 29.27 10.65
N PRO A 988 35.57 29.90 10.97
CA PRO A 988 34.36 29.35 11.62
C PRO A 988 33.28 28.84 10.65
#